data_AF-B4LQK1-F1
#
_entry.id   AF-B4LQK1-F1
#
_cell.length_a   1.000
_cell.length_b   1.000
_cell.length_c   1.000
_cell.angle_alpha   90.00
_cell.angle_beta   90.00
_cell.angle_gamma   90.00
#
_symmetry.space_group_name_H-M   'P 1'
#
loop_
_entity.id
_entity.type
_entity.pdbx_description
1 polymer ?
#
loop_
_entity_poly.entity_id
_entity_poly.type
_entity_poly.pdbx_seq_one_letter_code
_entity_poly.pdbx_strand_id
1 'polypeptide(L)'
;MIGKNRIAFTSLVGLLLASLGLISVLNLERIQRRALEWFMVLKPNSMLSNLWQKPSLDITASVYIFNWTNSEQFNNPNVKPRFEELGPYCFTETQEKLNVVWHPENSTVSYLRRSHFYFDEAASAGKLTDSIVAPNMLSVGIVNKIQNWNPMLRTLMLMALNMNGNEATFVRSADDWLFNGFDTPLIKMSKMIPNNMMPDLYFPYERIGYGYPRNGSTQIYGHHNVHTGQQDFSKVGQIARWRYDNVSAGYPNCKLRGSTGEFHPTPLRQGEPISYFLPDLCREMQLDYAGTTLFKGIEAYVYKGTARNLANGTDNPENSCYCTGNCREVRSGLMNVSSCWYDVPVFASSPHFYNADPYYADAVEGMKPDKDRHEMSVMLEPSTGILLDIKARLMISLLVEPRRESIFRKSRRNFFPLCWVDYRLRISSDLEFYLKLLPISALVGKVCGCIAVALGLGLMLWYPRQILLQRRYMRKIDITNLETRIQAASMEVKTHAAEGSPLLVGLQFVASSGDGDCARRHINIAKPHNMSTGCGSDAHNNSRIPVQAASTTAATRIYKRLASVQRSKSKRTGAQRASRASCTTTTATRVTEKASNTGKARDVGSNRHRKTQQQQQQLEMTSRARHCAWRLGIVILGACCIAAGVYLLRNWIDIFTRMRGKEMALSPTSPAFEGWKVSPLPLNFDVYLFNWTNPEDLYEGSPKKPHFVQLGPYRFREKPDKVDIEWHSHNASVSFRKKAYFFFDAAGSNGTLQDVVTSVNTVAHAGARRFGQLNSFFQFMASTTLSSTQKVSETRTAEEWLFKGFVNSLVTLGKIISPDDVPYDRIGYQYARNGSTSFDGDINMFTGADDISKMGQIYSWNNKTHTGAFDGACGKVMGSMGEFFPPNLSTNDSVYLYMPKMCRAVPLDFTETISVHGVTAYKFSGTRHAVDNGTMYPDTSCLCVDGKCQPAGVINVGRCNFNTSIYMSYPHFYLADPIYLEALDGLQPEKEKHEFFMALEPNAGVPMDVGGGFQANYMMEPVPGVALYARVPRIMLPLMWAEERVRVSEEIAASIGLVPLIVMLGQIFTGILLAGGLICTCWYPTRQLTRLCHSDDPKAKASMLRPLTTFGAGVSTASATPAVQQLFRQTANQNERVGVRLLDYRRSSGIEDGDDECSGGNTSTDRLIESRSTDVIIS
;
A
#
# COMPACT_ATOMS: atom_id res chain seq x y z
N MET A 1 -53.64 25.01 -13.00
CA MET A 1 -52.43 25.48 -12.28
C MET A 1 -51.18 24.61 -12.52
N ILE A 2 -51.27 23.28 -12.39
CA ILE A 2 -50.16 22.26 -12.45
C ILE A 2 -48.94 22.59 -13.34
N GLY A 3 -49.13 23.14 -14.54
CA GLY A 3 -48.02 23.53 -15.42
C GLY A 3 -47.09 24.61 -14.83
N LYS A 4 -47.61 25.62 -14.13
CA LYS A 4 -46.79 26.69 -13.52
C LYS A 4 -45.84 26.15 -12.46
N ASN A 5 -46.32 25.30 -11.56
CA ASN A 5 -45.52 24.75 -10.47
C ASN A 5 -44.38 23.86 -11.01
N ARG A 6 -44.61 23.13 -12.12
CA ARG A 6 -43.56 22.33 -12.77
C ARG A 6 -42.49 23.19 -13.44
N ILE A 7 -42.86 24.32 -14.06
CA ILE A 7 -41.88 25.31 -14.57
C ILE A 7 -41.03 25.82 -13.41
N ALA A 8 -41.66 26.36 -12.37
CA ALA A 8 -40.98 26.90 -11.20
C ALA A 8 -40.02 25.89 -10.56
N PHE A 9 -40.46 24.65 -10.33
CA PHE A 9 -39.62 23.60 -9.78
C PHE A 9 -38.42 23.25 -10.68
N THR A 10 -38.63 23.04 -11.99
CA THR A 10 -37.50 22.70 -12.89
C THR A 10 -36.51 23.86 -13.08
N SER A 11 -36.99 25.11 -13.11
CA SER A 11 -36.13 26.29 -13.17
C SER A 11 -35.41 26.55 -11.85
N LEU A 12 -36.01 26.23 -10.70
CA LEU A 12 -35.40 26.32 -9.37
C LEU A 12 -34.31 25.25 -9.20
N VAL A 13 -34.55 24.01 -9.64
CA VAL A 13 -33.52 22.95 -9.66
C VAL A 13 -32.39 23.33 -10.62
N GLY A 14 -32.69 23.90 -11.80
CA GLY A 14 -31.68 24.44 -12.72
C GLY A 14 -30.86 25.59 -12.12
N LEU A 15 -31.51 26.51 -11.39
CA LEU A 15 -30.86 27.60 -10.64
C LEU A 15 -29.90 27.03 -9.59
N LEU A 16 -30.37 26.10 -8.75
CA LEU A 16 -29.58 25.47 -7.70
C LEU A 16 -28.39 24.69 -8.25
N LEU A 17 -28.57 23.92 -9.33
CA LEU A 17 -27.48 23.17 -9.95
C LEU A 17 -26.41 24.12 -10.54
N ALA A 18 -26.84 25.22 -11.17
CA ALA A 18 -25.94 26.23 -11.71
C ALA A 18 -25.23 27.06 -10.63
N SER A 19 -25.93 27.44 -9.55
CA SER A 19 -25.33 28.21 -8.46
C SER A 19 -24.36 27.36 -7.61
N LEU A 20 -24.73 26.12 -7.27
CA LEU A 20 -23.84 25.19 -6.58
C LEU A 20 -22.63 24.82 -7.46
N GLY A 21 -22.83 24.61 -8.76
CA GLY A 21 -21.74 24.39 -9.71
C GLY A 21 -20.77 25.58 -9.77
N LEU A 22 -21.30 26.81 -9.85
CA LEU A 22 -20.48 28.02 -9.89
C LEU A 22 -19.75 28.30 -8.56
N ILE A 23 -20.43 28.13 -7.43
CA ILE A 23 -19.84 28.26 -6.09
C ILE A 23 -18.73 27.23 -5.89
N SER A 24 -18.93 25.99 -6.36
CA SER A 24 -17.91 24.94 -6.36
C SER A 24 -16.69 25.34 -7.18
N VAL A 25 -16.85 25.70 -8.46
CA VAL A 25 -15.71 26.10 -9.32
C VAL A 25 -14.95 27.29 -8.75
N LEU A 26 -15.64 28.32 -8.24
CA LEU A 26 -15.01 29.54 -7.71
C LEU A 26 -14.31 29.34 -6.36
N ASN A 27 -14.70 28.34 -5.57
CA ASN A 27 -14.11 28.08 -4.25
C ASN A 27 -13.29 26.78 -4.19
N LEU A 28 -13.18 26.02 -5.28
CA LEU A 28 -12.57 24.68 -5.27
C LEU A 28 -11.15 24.70 -4.68
N GLU A 29 -10.34 25.69 -5.02
CA GLU A 29 -8.96 25.82 -4.52
C GLU A 29 -8.90 26.15 -3.02
N ARG A 30 -9.89 26.89 -2.49
CA ARG A 30 -10.04 27.11 -1.03
C ARG A 30 -10.56 25.87 -0.31
N ILE A 31 -11.49 25.13 -0.93
CA ILE A 31 -12.04 23.88 -0.39
C ILE A 31 -10.96 22.81 -0.36
N GLN A 32 -10.21 22.64 -1.46
CA GLN A 32 -9.09 21.72 -1.58
C GLN A 32 -7.96 22.08 -0.61
N ARG A 33 -7.60 23.37 -0.48
CA ARG A 33 -6.62 23.80 0.53
C ARG A 33 -7.07 23.44 1.94
N ARG A 34 -8.31 23.76 2.33
CA ARG A 34 -8.84 23.42 3.67
C ARG A 34 -8.94 21.93 3.91
N ALA A 35 -9.28 21.14 2.88
CA ALA A 35 -9.27 19.70 2.96
C ALA A 35 -7.85 19.17 3.17
N LEU A 36 -6.88 19.68 2.41
CA LEU A 36 -5.46 19.33 2.56
C LEU A 36 -4.93 19.71 3.95
N GLU A 37 -5.14 20.94 4.40
CA GLU A 37 -4.82 21.39 5.77
C GLU A 37 -5.44 20.42 6.81
N TRP A 38 -6.70 20.04 6.65
CA TRP A 38 -7.38 19.11 7.56
C TRP A 38 -6.81 17.68 7.51
N PHE A 39 -6.38 17.18 6.35
CA PHE A 39 -5.70 15.88 6.22
C PHE A 39 -4.26 15.92 6.75
N MET A 40 -3.56 17.05 6.61
CA MET A 40 -2.13 17.22 6.94
C MET A 40 -1.86 17.49 8.42
N VAL A 41 -2.88 17.85 9.22
CA VAL A 41 -2.74 17.96 10.69
C VAL A 41 -2.62 16.58 11.33
N LEU A 42 -1.52 16.35 12.04
CA LEU A 42 -1.26 15.12 12.79
C LEU A 42 -2.27 14.97 13.94
N LYS A 43 -3.06 13.90 13.91
CA LYS A 43 -4.09 13.54 14.90
C LYS A 43 -3.93 12.09 15.34
N PRO A 44 -4.23 11.72 16.59
CA PRO A 44 -4.29 10.31 16.98
C PRO A 44 -5.26 9.53 16.07
N ASN A 45 -4.94 8.27 15.81
CA ASN A 45 -5.75 7.32 15.03
C ASN A 45 -6.15 7.85 13.63
N SER A 46 -5.19 8.48 12.92
CA SER A 46 -5.37 8.92 11.53
C SER A 46 -4.28 8.34 10.63
N MET A 47 -4.63 8.05 9.38
CA MET A 47 -3.74 7.47 8.37
C MET A 47 -2.40 8.22 8.26
N LEU A 48 -2.43 9.57 8.26
CA LEU A 48 -1.20 10.35 8.17
C LEU A 48 -0.30 10.19 9.40
N SER A 49 -0.87 10.07 10.60
CA SER A 49 -0.10 9.85 11.83
C SER A 49 0.49 8.46 11.91
N ASN A 50 -0.21 7.44 11.40
CA ASN A 50 0.29 6.08 11.34
C ASN A 50 1.43 5.96 10.31
N LEU A 51 1.25 6.51 9.10
CA LEU A 51 2.31 6.67 8.09
C LEU A 51 3.50 7.49 8.63
N TRP A 52 3.26 8.54 9.42
CA TRP A 52 4.33 9.30 10.08
C TRP A 52 5.04 8.48 11.17
N GLN A 53 4.32 7.60 11.87
CA GLN A 53 4.87 6.72 12.91
C GLN A 53 5.70 5.58 12.30
N LYS A 54 5.29 5.02 11.16
CA LYS A 54 6.01 3.98 10.40
C LYS A 54 6.06 4.35 8.90
N PRO A 55 6.97 5.24 8.50
CA PRO A 55 6.99 5.75 7.12
C PRO A 55 7.55 4.73 6.13
N SER A 56 6.70 4.29 5.21
CA SER A 56 7.08 3.51 4.03
C SER A 56 7.85 4.40 3.04
N LEU A 57 9.17 4.44 3.20
CA LEU A 57 10.11 5.23 2.41
C LEU A 57 11.32 4.37 2.05
N ASP A 58 11.85 4.52 0.84
CA ASP A 58 13.12 3.94 0.43
C ASP A 58 14.25 4.77 1.04
N ILE A 59 14.90 4.24 2.09
CA ILE A 59 16.00 4.90 2.80
C ILE A 59 17.27 4.09 2.60
N THR A 60 18.27 4.70 1.96
CA THR A 60 19.57 4.07 1.69
C THR A 60 20.71 4.95 2.20
N ALA A 61 21.56 4.39 3.06
CA ALA A 61 22.74 5.04 3.61
C ALA A 61 24.00 4.41 2.99
N SER A 62 24.62 5.12 2.04
CA SER A 62 25.92 4.73 1.48
C SER A 62 27.05 5.39 2.27
N VAL A 63 27.80 4.61 3.05
CA VAL A 63 28.94 5.11 3.85
C VAL A 63 30.25 4.87 3.10
N TYR A 64 31.13 5.87 3.12
CA TYR A 64 32.47 5.83 2.56
C TYR A 64 33.45 6.15 3.69
N ILE A 65 34.45 5.30 3.92
CA ILE A 65 35.37 5.40 5.07
C ILE A 65 36.77 5.72 4.56
N PHE A 66 37.49 6.59 5.26
CA PHE A 66 38.83 7.03 4.89
C PHE A 66 39.90 6.18 5.61
N ASN A 67 40.53 5.29 4.86
CA ASN A 67 41.63 4.45 5.34
C ASN A 67 42.94 5.24 5.38
N TRP A 68 43.62 5.28 6.52
CA TRP A 68 44.83 6.07 6.73
C TRP A 68 46.11 5.30 6.37
N THR A 69 46.56 5.51 5.13
CA THR A 69 47.61 4.70 4.46
C THR A 69 49.05 4.92 4.95
N ASN A 70 49.36 6.05 5.59
CA ASN A 70 50.72 6.40 6.06
C ASN A 70 50.79 6.65 7.57
N SER A 71 49.95 5.95 8.33
CA SER A 71 49.76 6.12 9.77
C SER A 71 51.03 6.06 10.61
N GLU A 72 51.99 5.20 10.27
CA GLU A 72 53.28 5.05 10.96
C GLU A 72 54.06 6.39 11.09
N GLN A 73 53.87 7.29 10.13
CA GLN A 73 54.61 8.56 10.05
C GLN A 73 53.93 9.71 10.81
N PHE A 74 52.89 9.46 11.62
CA PHE A 74 52.10 10.48 12.34
C PHE A 74 52.89 11.46 13.22
N ASN A 75 54.08 11.04 13.68
CA ASN A 75 55.00 11.83 14.50
C ASN A 75 55.98 12.70 13.67
N ASN A 76 55.96 12.61 12.34
CA ASN A 76 56.77 13.44 11.45
C ASN A 76 55.95 14.65 10.96
N PRO A 77 56.20 15.87 11.48
CA PRO A 77 55.43 17.05 11.07
C PRO A 77 55.63 17.43 9.61
N ASN A 78 56.61 16.89 8.88
CA ASN A 78 56.87 17.28 7.48
C ASN A 78 56.16 16.41 6.45
N VAL A 79 55.39 15.40 6.88
CA VAL A 79 54.61 14.51 6.02
C VAL A 79 53.12 14.81 6.19
N LYS A 80 52.37 14.92 5.08
CA LYS A 80 50.90 15.03 5.13
C LYS A 80 50.29 13.65 5.42
N PRO A 81 49.24 13.54 6.25
CA PRO A 81 48.52 12.29 6.39
C PRO A 81 47.76 11.99 5.09
N ARG A 82 47.85 10.76 4.59
CA ARG A 82 47.27 10.32 3.32
C ARG A 82 46.14 9.32 3.54
N PHE A 83 44.97 9.67 3.03
CA PHE A 83 43.75 8.89 3.15
C PHE A 83 43.30 8.31 1.81
N GLU A 84 42.69 7.14 1.85
CA GLU A 84 42.11 6.45 0.71
C GLU A 84 40.62 6.21 0.96
N GLU A 85 39.76 6.54 0.00
CA GLU A 85 38.31 6.36 0.08
C GLU A 85 37.96 4.89 -0.18
N LEU A 86 37.42 4.21 0.83
CA LEU A 86 36.86 2.86 0.73
C LEU A 86 35.33 2.91 0.78
N GLY A 87 34.67 2.17 -0.12
CA GLY A 87 33.21 2.06 -0.20
C GLY A 87 32.67 2.29 -1.63
N PRO A 88 31.34 2.47 -1.78
CA PRO A 88 30.37 2.55 -0.69
C PRO A 88 30.17 1.21 0.04
N TYR A 89 29.89 1.32 1.34
CA TYR A 89 29.22 0.32 2.16
C TYR A 89 27.75 0.76 2.27
N CYS A 90 26.86 0.07 1.57
CA CYS A 90 25.45 0.43 1.43
C CYS A 90 24.60 -0.29 2.48
N PHE A 91 23.68 0.47 3.09
CA PHE A 91 22.71 -0.05 4.05
C PHE A 91 21.30 0.44 3.71
N THR A 92 20.30 -0.41 3.87
CA THR A 92 18.89 0.01 3.91
C THR A 92 18.51 0.33 5.35
N GLU A 93 17.73 1.42 5.57
CA GLU A 93 17.24 1.80 6.89
C GLU A 93 15.71 1.62 7.00
N THR A 94 15.26 0.85 8.00
CA THR A 94 13.85 0.86 8.44
C THR A 94 13.72 1.65 9.74
N GLN A 95 12.90 2.71 9.76
CA GLN A 95 12.65 3.54 10.95
C GLN A 95 11.21 3.45 11.46
N GLU A 96 11.03 3.59 12.77
CA GLU A 96 9.72 3.71 13.42
C GLU A 96 9.77 4.69 14.61
N LYS A 97 8.62 5.25 14.97
CA LYS A 97 8.44 6.10 16.15
C LYS A 97 7.75 5.33 17.28
N LEU A 98 8.41 5.25 18.41
CA LEU A 98 7.98 4.57 19.64
C LEU A 98 7.55 5.58 20.69
N ASN A 99 6.74 5.13 21.65
CA ASN A 99 6.25 5.91 22.79
C ASN A 99 5.62 7.25 22.35
N VAL A 100 4.71 7.20 21.37
CA VAL A 100 4.04 8.38 20.81
C VAL A 100 3.01 8.91 21.82
N VAL A 101 3.22 10.13 22.34
CA VAL A 101 2.34 10.79 23.32
C VAL A 101 1.84 12.12 22.76
N TRP A 102 0.52 12.29 22.69
CA TRP A 102 -0.13 13.47 22.13
C TRP A 102 -0.41 14.52 23.22
N HIS A 103 -0.09 15.79 22.95
CA HIS A 103 -0.26 16.91 23.86
C HIS A 103 -1.21 17.96 23.25
N PRO A 104 -2.55 17.78 23.37
CA PRO A 104 -3.52 18.64 22.69
C PRO A 104 -3.44 20.11 23.14
N GLU A 105 -3.22 20.37 24.43
CA GLU A 105 -3.05 21.70 25.03
C GLU A 105 -2.07 22.58 24.23
N ASN A 106 -0.90 22.03 23.92
CA ASN A 106 0.20 22.73 23.26
C ASN A 106 0.29 22.44 21.74
N SER A 107 -0.63 21.64 21.19
CA SER A 107 -0.56 21.12 19.81
C SER A 107 0.81 20.54 19.44
N THR A 108 1.34 19.65 20.28
CA THR A 108 2.56 18.88 20.01
C THR A 108 2.37 17.38 20.20
N VAL A 109 3.27 16.59 19.61
CA VAL A 109 3.37 15.14 19.80
C VAL A 109 4.82 14.77 20.14
N SER A 110 4.97 13.97 21.20
CA SER A 110 6.25 13.47 21.70
C SER A 110 6.51 12.05 21.21
N TYR A 111 7.77 11.69 20.92
CA TYR A 111 8.16 10.33 20.51
C TYR A 111 9.66 10.05 20.67
N LEU A 112 10.03 8.77 20.56
CA LEU A 112 11.40 8.29 20.36
C LEU A 112 11.53 7.67 18.96
N ARG A 113 12.57 8.01 18.18
CA ARG A 113 12.90 7.30 16.92
C ARG A 113 13.69 6.04 17.25
N ARG A 114 13.34 4.91 16.61
CA ARG A 114 14.20 3.73 16.47
C ARG A 114 14.47 3.49 14.99
N SER A 115 15.72 3.20 14.65
CA SER A 115 16.16 2.88 13.30
C SER A 115 16.92 1.56 13.29
N HIS A 116 16.75 0.77 12.25
CA HIS A 116 17.54 -0.44 12.00
C HIS A 116 18.20 -0.37 10.63
N PHE A 117 19.44 -0.83 10.56
CA PHE A 117 20.27 -0.82 9.36
C PHE A 117 20.60 -2.26 8.95
N TYR A 118 20.43 -2.59 7.68
CA TYR A 118 20.77 -3.89 7.09
C TYR A 118 21.75 -3.65 5.93
N PHE A 119 22.83 -4.42 5.88
CA PHE A 119 23.85 -4.28 4.84
C PHE A 119 23.35 -4.86 3.50
N ASP A 120 23.49 -4.08 2.44
CA ASP A 120 23.21 -4.49 1.06
C ASP A 120 24.54 -4.80 0.35
N GLU A 121 24.88 -6.08 0.25
CA GLU A 121 26.12 -6.54 -0.40
C GLU A 121 26.09 -6.33 -1.93
N ALA A 122 24.90 -6.24 -2.56
CA ALA A 122 24.76 -6.06 -4.00
C ALA A 122 24.89 -4.59 -4.43
N ALA A 123 24.48 -3.66 -3.58
CA ALA A 123 24.69 -2.22 -3.78
C ALA A 123 26.06 -1.72 -3.26
N SER A 124 26.78 -2.53 -2.48
CA SER A 124 28.10 -2.18 -1.93
C SER A 124 29.25 -2.50 -2.89
N ALA A 125 30.33 -1.70 -2.83
CA ALA A 125 31.59 -2.00 -3.50
C ALA A 125 32.65 -2.56 -2.54
N GLY A 126 32.60 -2.17 -1.26
CA GLY A 126 33.43 -2.73 -0.19
C GLY A 126 32.73 -3.85 0.57
N LYS A 127 33.50 -4.68 1.28
CA LYS A 127 32.99 -5.75 2.14
C LYS A 127 33.09 -5.38 3.61
N LEU A 128 32.12 -5.83 4.41
CA LEU A 128 32.12 -5.61 5.87
C LEU A 128 33.40 -6.09 6.58
N THR A 129 34.12 -7.05 6.00
CA THR A 129 35.41 -7.58 6.47
C THR A 129 36.64 -6.74 6.10
N ASP A 130 36.49 -5.68 5.30
CA ASP A 130 37.61 -4.85 4.85
C ASP A 130 38.35 -4.22 6.05
N SER A 131 39.68 -4.27 6.05
CA SER A 131 40.49 -3.77 7.16
C SER A 131 40.77 -2.28 7.01
N ILE A 132 40.40 -1.49 8.03
CA ILE A 132 40.47 -0.03 8.01
C ILE A 132 41.34 0.46 9.16
N VAL A 133 42.38 1.22 8.80
CA VAL A 133 43.26 1.96 9.70
C VAL A 133 42.72 3.36 9.90
N ALA A 134 42.39 3.74 11.14
CA ALA A 134 41.89 5.09 11.46
C ALA A 134 42.47 5.58 12.81
N PRO A 135 42.54 6.90 13.05
CA PRO A 135 43.13 7.45 14.27
C PRO A 135 42.37 7.02 15.54
N ASN A 136 43.11 6.85 16.64
CA ASN A 136 42.55 6.56 17.96
C ASN A 136 41.78 7.77 18.51
N MET A 137 40.51 7.91 18.12
CA MET A 137 39.62 9.01 18.53
C MET A 137 39.39 9.08 20.04
N LEU A 138 39.49 7.95 20.75
CA LEU A 138 39.35 7.92 22.22
C LEU A 138 40.52 8.61 22.91
N SER A 139 41.77 8.38 22.47
CA SER A 139 42.92 9.06 23.07
C SER A 139 42.84 10.58 22.86
N VAL A 140 42.44 11.02 21.66
CA VAL A 140 42.24 12.44 21.35
C VAL A 140 41.10 13.05 22.19
N GLY A 141 39.94 12.38 22.28
CA GLY A 141 38.80 12.84 23.07
C GLY A 141 39.08 12.92 24.57
N ILE A 142 39.72 11.90 25.15
CA ILE A 142 40.09 11.90 26.57
C ILE A 142 41.12 13.00 26.84
N VAL A 143 42.17 13.13 26.01
CA VAL A 143 43.18 14.19 26.17
C VAL A 143 42.59 15.60 26.01
N ASN A 144 41.52 15.77 25.21
CA ASN A 144 40.75 17.01 25.14
C ASN A 144 39.98 17.27 26.46
N LYS A 145 39.24 16.27 26.94
CA LYS A 145 38.34 16.41 28.11
C LYS A 145 39.09 16.61 29.44
N ILE A 146 40.20 15.90 29.66
CA ILE A 146 40.99 16.01 30.91
C ILE A 146 41.80 17.31 31.02
N GLN A 147 41.73 18.25 30.06
CA GLN A 147 42.47 19.51 30.16
C GLN A 147 42.02 20.35 31.37
N ASN A 148 40.72 20.34 31.66
CA ASN A 148 40.10 21.14 32.72
C ASN A 148 40.02 20.38 34.07
N TRP A 149 40.52 19.15 34.13
CA TRP A 149 40.50 18.32 35.33
C TRP A 149 41.58 18.73 36.33
N ASN A 150 41.39 18.38 37.61
CA ASN A 150 42.41 18.63 38.62
C ASN A 150 43.72 17.85 38.31
N PRO A 151 44.90 18.35 38.75
CA PRO A 151 46.18 17.77 38.36
C PRO A 151 46.36 16.29 38.73
N MET A 152 45.76 15.84 39.83
CA MET A 152 45.85 14.45 40.30
C MET A 152 45.10 13.49 39.37
N LEU A 153 43.82 13.79 39.06
CA LEU A 153 43.00 12.98 38.15
C LEU A 153 43.55 13.03 36.72
N ARG A 154 44.02 14.20 36.26
CA ARG A 154 44.73 14.35 34.98
C ARG A 154 45.97 13.45 34.90
N THR A 155 46.79 13.42 35.95
CA THR A 155 48.00 12.57 35.99
C THR A 155 47.64 11.08 36.00
N LEU A 156 46.62 10.67 36.77
CA LEU A 156 46.15 9.28 36.80
C LEU A 156 45.63 8.81 35.44
N MET A 157 44.82 9.65 34.75
CA MET A 157 44.33 9.33 33.41
C MET A 157 45.45 9.25 32.36
N LEU A 158 46.46 10.13 32.45
CA LEU A 158 47.63 10.06 31.56
C LEU A 158 48.46 8.80 31.81
N MET A 159 48.56 8.33 33.05
CA MET A 159 49.18 7.04 33.35
C MET A 159 48.38 5.87 32.75
N ALA A 160 47.05 5.88 32.90
CA ALA A 160 46.17 4.85 32.32
C ALA A 160 46.22 4.83 30.77
N LEU A 161 46.26 6.00 30.12
CA LEU A 161 46.43 6.14 28.67
C LEU A 161 47.80 5.63 28.20
N ASN A 162 48.89 5.94 28.91
CA ASN A 162 50.22 5.43 28.57
C ASN A 162 50.31 3.89 28.70
N MET A 163 49.57 3.28 29.64
CA MET A 163 49.54 1.83 29.81
C MET A 163 48.64 1.11 28.78
N ASN A 164 47.48 1.67 28.42
CA ASN A 164 46.41 0.93 27.72
C ASN A 164 45.82 1.64 26.49
N GLY A 165 46.37 2.79 26.10
CA GLY A 165 45.88 3.62 24.99
C GLY A 165 46.97 4.21 24.11
N ASN A 166 48.23 3.74 24.23
CA ASN A 166 49.42 4.28 23.57
C ASN A 166 49.45 4.08 22.03
N GLU A 167 48.47 3.37 21.47
CA GLU A 167 48.29 3.19 20.02
C GLU A 167 47.72 4.47 19.38
N ALA A 168 48.39 5.00 18.35
CA ALA A 168 47.91 6.18 17.61
C ALA A 168 46.74 5.87 16.66
N THR A 169 46.57 4.60 16.29
CA THR A 169 45.55 4.12 15.34
C THR A 169 44.92 2.83 15.82
N PHE A 170 43.63 2.65 15.52
CA PHE A 170 43.00 1.34 15.57
C PHE A 170 42.92 0.75 14.16
N VAL A 171 43.10 -0.57 14.07
CA VAL A 171 42.91 -1.37 12.86
C VAL A 171 41.78 -2.36 13.13
N ARG A 172 40.65 -2.21 12.42
CA ARG A 172 39.41 -2.97 12.64
C ARG A 172 38.68 -3.19 11.31
N SER A 173 37.66 -4.05 11.29
CA SER A 173 36.84 -4.26 10.10
C SER A 173 35.94 -3.05 9.81
N ALA A 174 35.41 -2.95 8.60
CA ALA A 174 34.41 -1.94 8.26
C ALA A 174 33.15 -2.06 9.14
N ASP A 175 32.72 -3.27 9.49
CA ASP A 175 31.56 -3.52 10.36
C ASP A 175 31.77 -3.07 11.81
N ASP A 176 32.97 -3.33 12.36
CA ASP A 176 33.40 -2.82 13.68
C ASP A 176 33.34 -1.29 13.71
N TRP A 177 33.83 -0.63 12.65
CA TRP A 177 33.80 0.84 12.53
C TRP A 177 32.41 1.40 12.28
N LEU A 178 31.47 0.60 11.78
CA LEU A 178 30.12 1.03 11.44
C LEU A 178 29.13 0.71 12.56
N PHE A 179 28.33 -0.35 12.43
CA PHE A 179 27.14 -0.56 13.27
C PHE A 179 27.30 -1.61 14.37
N ASN A 180 28.24 -2.54 14.25
CA ASN A 180 28.46 -3.56 15.28
C ASN A 180 29.35 -3.08 16.43
N GLY A 181 30.27 -2.15 16.16
CA GLY A 181 31.14 -1.54 17.16
C GLY A 181 32.22 -2.49 17.71
N PHE A 182 33.35 -1.94 18.14
CA PHE A 182 34.40 -2.67 18.85
C PHE A 182 34.67 -2.12 20.26
N ASP A 183 35.04 -3.00 21.18
CA ASP A 183 35.46 -2.63 22.53
C ASP A 183 36.95 -2.25 22.60
N THR A 184 37.33 -1.50 23.64
CA THR A 184 38.73 -1.13 23.92
C THR A 184 39.05 -1.29 25.41
N PRO A 185 40.34 -1.47 25.78
CA PRO A 185 40.75 -1.50 27.18
C PRO A 185 40.30 -0.26 27.97
N LEU A 186 40.31 0.92 27.34
CA LEU A 186 39.89 2.18 27.95
C LEU A 186 38.41 2.18 28.34
N ILE A 187 37.52 1.65 27.49
CA ILE A 187 36.08 1.54 27.77
C ILE A 187 35.81 0.55 28.91
N LYS A 188 36.57 -0.56 28.95
CA LYS A 188 36.51 -1.53 30.07
C LYS A 188 36.93 -0.87 31.39
N MET A 189 37.95 -0.03 31.38
CA MET A 189 38.42 0.70 32.57
C MET A 189 37.44 1.76 33.04
N SER A 190 36.82 2.53 32.14
CA SER A 190 35.78 3.51 32.52
C SER A 190 34.56 2.86 33.20
N LYS A 191 34.29 1.57 32.93
CA LYS A 191 33.22 0.80 33.60
C LYS A 191 33.62 0.20 34.95
N MET A 192 34.91 0.07 35.24
CA MET A 192 35.42 -0.39 36.53
C MET A 192 35.48 0.76 37.56
N ILE A 193 35.46 2.01 37.10
CA ILE A 193 35.43 3.21 37.95
C ILE A 193 33.96 3.56 38.21
N PRO A 194 33.50 3.65 39.48
CA PRO A 194 32.14 4.07 39.78
C PRO A 194 31.85 5.48 39.25
N ASN A 195 30.72 5.67 38.55
CA ASN A 195 30.31 6.95 37.96
C ASN A 195 30.41 8.14 38.93
N ASN A 196 30.12 7.91 40.22
CA ASN A 196 30.17 8.93 41.27
C ASN A 196 31.59 9.49 41.52
N MET A 197 32.65 8.83 41.05
CA MET A 197 34.05 9.27 41.18
C MET A 197 34.55 10.03 39.94
N MET A 198 34.05 9.72 38.74
CA MET A 198 34.47 10.33 37.47
C MET A 198 33.29 10.47 36.48
N PRO A 199 32.29 11.33 36.75
CA PRO A 199 31.10 11.44 35.90
C PRO A 199 31.44 11.87 34.45
N ASP A 200 32.47 12.71 34.28
CA ASP A 200 32.96 13.16 32.98
C ASP A 200 33.49 12.04 32.06
N LEU A 201 33.88 10.90 32.63
CA LEU A 201 34.41 9.73 31.91
C LEU A 201 33.34 8.63 31.71
N TYR A 202 32.08 8.90 32.04
CA TYR A 202 31.01 7.92 31.83
C TYR A 202 30.73 7.73 30.33
N PHE A 203 31.25 6.64 29.76
CA PHE A 203 30.83 6.15 28.46
C PHE A 203 29.53 5.34 28.62
N PRO A 204 28.40 5.75 28.01
CA PRO A 204 27.12 5.08 28.19
C PRO A 204 27.03 3.70 27.49
N TYR A 205 28.02 3.35 26.66
CA TYR A 205 27.97 2.18 25.78
C TYR A 205 29.19 1.26 25.96
N GLU A 206 29.07 0.02 25.46
CA GLU A 206 30.08 -1.02 25.65
C GLU A 206 31.22 -1.00 24.61
N ARG A 207 30.96 -0.35 23.48
CA ARG A 207 31.79 -0.34 22.27
C ARG A 207 31.78 1.04 21.62
N ILE A 208 32.65 1.23 20.63
CA ILE A 208 32.69 2.41 19.76
C ILE A 208 32.62 2.03 18.29
N GLY A 209 32.11 2.97 17.49
CA GLY A 209 32.04 2.95 16.03
C GLY A 209 31.39 4.26 15.56
N TYR A 210 31.52 4.60 14.28
CA TYR A 210 30.88 5.80 13.70
C TYR A 210 29.35 5.64 13.62
N GLY A 211 28.86 4.41 13.45
CA GLY A 211 27.44 4.06 13.42
C GLY A 211 26.92 3.41 14.71
N TYR A 212 27.78 3.04 15.66
CA TYR A 212 27.37 2.36 16.89
C TYR A 212 26.94 3.36 17.98
N PRO A 213 25.84 3.12 18.73
CA PRO A 213 24.94 1.97 18.70
C PRO A 213 23.62 2.28 17.97
N ARG A 214 23.64 2.87 16.76
CA ARG A 214 22.40 3.32 16.09
C ARG A 214 21.43 2.19 15.75
N ASN A 215 21.94 1.01 15.39
CA ASN A 215 21.10 -0.11 14.96
C ASN A 215 20.24 -0.64 16.14
N GLY A 216 18.94 -0.36 16.09
CA GLY A 216 17.95 -0.74 17.09
C GLY A 216 17.83 0.18 18.31
N SER A 217 18.65 1.23 18.44
CA SER A 217 18.63 2.12 19.62
C SER A 217 17.68 3.31 19.47
N THR A 218 17.07 3.70 20.59
CA THR A 218 16.28 4.93 20.76
C THR A 218 17.07 6.08 21.41
N GLN A 219 18.12 5.76 22.17
CA GLN A 219 18.82 6.71 23.03
C GLN A 219 19.67 7.73 22.25
N ILE A 220 20.20 7.31 21.09
CA ILE A 220 21.08 8.13 20.25
C ILE A 220 20.31 9.27 19.55
N TYR A 221 19.11 8.97 19.04
CA TYR A 221 18.22 9.97 18.44
C TYR A 221 17.59 10.91 19.49
N GLY A 222 17.31 10.38 20.68
CA GLY A 222 16.75 11.15 21.80
C GLY A 222 15.24 11.42 21.66
N HIS A 223 14.67 11.97 22.73
CA HIS A 223 13.24 12.30 22.80
C HIS A 223 12.92 13.54 21.96
N HIS A 224 12.01 13.39 20.99
CA HIS A 224 11.53 14.47 20.13
C HIS A 224 10.16 14.95 20.60
N ASN A 225 9.87 16.24 20.47
CA ASN A 225 8.53 16.81 20.60
C ASN A 225 8.32 17.79 19.43
N VAL A 226 7.36 17.49 18.55
CA VAL A 226 7.11 18.24 17.30
C VAL A 226 5.69 18.82 17.27
N HIS A 227 5.49 19.91 16.55
CA HIS A 227 4.18 20.53 16.38
C HIS A 227 3.27 19.76 15.42
N THR A 228 2.01 19.53 15.81
CA THR A 228 1.02 18.74 15.05
C THR A 228 0.35 19.51 13.90
N GLY A 229 0.48 20.84 13.90
CA GLY A 229 -0.23 21.75 12.99
C GLY A 229 -1.67 22.10 13.42
N GLN A 230 -2.17 21.57 14.55
CA GLN A 230 -3.59 21.65 14.91
C GLN A 230 -4.10 23.06 15.27
N GLN A 231 -3.35 23.82 16.09
CA GLN A 231 -3.64 25.25 16.36
C GLN A 231 -3.07 26.17 15.26
N ASP A 232 -1.89 25.83 14.74
CA ASP A 232 -1.16 26.63 13.76
C ASP A 232 -0.49 25.72 12.72
N PHE A 233 -1.09 25.64 11.54
CA PHE A 233 -0.63 24.79 10.45
C PHE A 233 0.76 25.20 9.92
N SER A 234 1.17 26.47 10.08
CA SER A 234 2.50 26.92 9.67
C SER A 234 3.63 26.30 10.50
N LYS A 235 3.31 25.64 11.63
CA LYS A 235 4.26 24.90 12.46
C LYS A 235 4.26 23.39 12.22
N VAL A 236 3.45 22.83 11.32
CA VAL A 236 3.37 21.37 11.12
C VAL A 236 4.76 20.76 10.87
N GLY A 237 5.11 19.71 11.62
CA GLY A 237 6.41 19.02 11.54
C GLY A 237 7.61 19.76 12.13
N GLN A 238 7.46 21.00 12.64
CA GLN A 238 8.55 21.73 13.29
C GLN A 238 8.92 21.14 14.65
N ILE A 239 10.22 21.10 14.98
CA ILE A 239 10.70 20.70 16.31
C ILE A 239 10.33 21.78 17.34
N ALA A 240 9.70 21.36 18.45
CA ALA A 240 9.35 22.23 19.58
C ALA A 240 10.30 22.02 20.76
N ARG A 241 10.68 20.76 21.04
CA ARG A 241 11.72 20.38 22.00
C ARG A 241 12.47 19.13 21.53
N TRP A 242 13.76 19.03 21.86
CA TRP A 242 14.59 17.84 21.66
C TRP A 242 15.38 17.54 22.93
N ARG A 243 15.43 16.26 23.33
CA ARG A 243 15.96 15.82 24.65
C ARG A 243 15.35 16.60 25.83
N TYR A 244 14.04 16.88 25.71
CA TYR A 244 13.19 17.64 26.64
C TYR A 244 13.38 19.17 26.66
N ASP A 245 14.46 19.71 26.11
CA ASP A 245 14.75 21.16 26.07
C ASP A 245 14.43 21.83 24.73
N ASN A 246 14.36 23.17 24.73
CA ASN A 246 14.16 24.02 23.53
C ASN A 246 15.46 24.61 22.95
N VAL A 247 16.61 24.16 23.49
CA VAL A 247 17.99 24.41 23.05
C VAL A 247 18.72 23.06 23.06
N SER A 248 19.85 22.92 22.37
CA SER A 248 20.71 21.74 22.53
C SER A 248 21.81 22.03 23.56
N ALA A 249 22.21 21.02 24.34
CA ALA A 249 23.09 21.19 25.50
C ALA A 249 24.47 21.82 25.19
N GLY A 250 25.00 21.60 23.98
CA GLY A 250 26.23 22.26 23.53
C GLY A 250 26.06 23.70 23.06
N TYR A 251 24.82 24.12 22.74
CA TYR A 251 24.50 25.40 22.12
C TYR A 251 23.34 26.10 22.85
N PRO A 252 23.45 26.39 24.16
CA PRO A 252 22.36 26.99 24.96
C PRO A 252 21.92 28.38 24.45
N ASN A 253 22.74 29.05 23.63
CA ASN A 253 22.43 30.33 23.01
C ASN A 253 21.60 30.20 21.71
N CYS A 254 21.48 28.99 21.14
CA CYS A 254 20.72 28.72 19.92
C CYS A 254 19.39 28.01 20.24
N LYS A 255 18.27 28.65 19.92
CA LYS A 255 16.94 27.99 20.01
C LYS A 255 16.76 26.97 18.88
N LEU A 256 16.16 25.83 19.20
CA LEU A 256 15.81 24.80 18.21
C LEU A 256 14.78 25.33 17.21
N ARG A 257 14.97 24.98 15.93
CA ARG A 257 14.17 25.41 14.77
C ARG A 257 14.27 24.36 13.64
N GLY A 258 13.39 24.48 12.66
CA GLY A 258 13.29 23.58 11.50
C GLY A 258 12.36 22.38 11.72
N SER A 259 12.08 21.64 10.65
CA SER A 259 11.33 20.38 10.75
C SER A 259 12.24 19.18 11.00
N THR A 260 11.65 18.07 11.47
CA THR A 260 12.35 16.77 11.57
C THR A 260 12.56 16.08 10.21
N GLY A 261 11.99 16.66 9.15
CA GLY A 261 12.29 16.32 7.75
C GLY A 261 11.28 15.45 7.02
N GLU A 262 10.28 14.88 7.71
CA GLU A 262 9.20 14.11 7.06
C GLU A 262 8.08 15.00 6.49
N PHE A 263 7.83 16.15 7.13
CA PHE A 263 6.87 17.16 6.70
C PHE A 263 7.48 18.56 6.80
N HIS A 264 7.06 19.45 5.91
CA HIS A 264 7.44 20.85 5.92
C HIS A 264 6.22 21.78 6.09
N PRO A 265 6.38 22.91 6.80
CA PRO A 265 5.44 24.02 6.79
C PRO A 265 4.97 24.37 5.37
N THR A 266 3.66 24.53 5.21
CA THR A 266 3.04 24.80 3.90
C THR A 266 2.09 26.00 3.91
N PRO A 267 1.84 26.62 2.74
CA PRO A 267 2.41 26.30 1.42
C PRO A 267 3.89 26.70 1.31
N LEU A 268 4.69 25.91 0.59
CA LEU A 268 6.08 26.30 0.28
C LEU A 268 6.06 27.48 -0.69
N ARG A 269 6.94 28.45 -0.46
CA ARG A 269 7.05 29.66 -1.28
C ARG A 269 8.32 29.63 -2.12
N GLN A 270 8.19 30.00 -3.38
CA GLN A 270 9.31 30.04 -4.32
C GLN A 270 10.33 31.09 -3.87
N GLY A 271 11.60 30.70 -3.74
CA GLY A 271 12.69 31.58 -3.32
C GLY A 271 12.89 31.76 -1.80
N GLU A 272 11.96 31.32 -0.95
CA GLU A 272 12.17 31.29 0.51
C GLU A 272 12.98 30.03 0.91
N PRO A 273 13.93 30.11 1.85
CA PRO A 273 14.69 28.96 2.33
C PRO A 273 13.89 28.09 3.32
N ILE A 274 14.34 26.86 3.55
CA ILE A 274 13.73 25.92 4.51
C ILE A 274 14.72 25.47 5.58
N SER A 275 14.29 25.40 6.85
CA SER A 275 15.08 24.85 7.96
C SER A 275 14.79 23.38 8.22
N TYR A 276 15.84 22.58 8.33
CA TYR A 276 15.84 21.21 8.83
C TYR A 276 16.55 21.15 10.18
N PHE A 277 15.96 20.49 11.19
CA PHE A 277 16.67 20.10 12.40
C PHE A 277 17.37 18.75 12.17
N LEU A 278 18.66 18.66 12.46
CA LEU A 278 19.44 17.42 12.37
C LEU A 278 19.93 17.00 13.76
N PRO A 279 19.32 15.98 14.40
CA PRO A 279 19.75 15.47 15.70
C PRO A 279 21.23 15.09 15.74
N ASP A 280 21.76 14.56 14.63
CA ASP A 280 23.15 14.12 14.49
C ASP A 280 24.18 15.27 14.48
N LEU A 281 23.72 16.51 14.31
CA LEU A 281 24.51 17.75 14.40
C LEU A 281 24.10 18.60 15.62
N CYS A 282 23.07 18.19 16.37
CA CYS A 282 22.41 18.93 17.44
C CYS A 282 21.94 20.36 17.06
N ARG A 283 21.75 20.66 15.77
CA ARG A 283 21.44 22.02 15.26
C ARG A 283 20.55 22.01 14.03
N GLU A 284 20.07 23.20 13.64
CA GLU A 284 19.44 23.38 12.32
C GLU A 284 20.47 23.59 11.19
N MET A 285 20.06 23.20 9.98
CA MET A 285 20.63 23.67 8.71
C MET A 285 19.51 24.30 7.87
N GLN A 286 19.81 25.41 7.22
CA GLN A 286 18.92 26.10 6.28
C GLN A 286 19.32 25.77 4.84
N LEU A 287 18.39 25.25 4.02
CA LEU A 287 18.59 24.97 2.61
C LEU A 287 17.96 26.06 1.73
N ASP A 288 18.67 26.50 0.69
CA ASP A 288 18.20 27.54 -0.23
C ASP A 288 17.47 26.95 -1.43
N TYR A 289 16.41 27.64 -1.87
CA TYR A 289 15.68 27.30 -3.09
C TYR A 289 16.60 27.49 -4.32
N ALA A 290 16.78 26.43 -5.11
CA ALA A 290 17.65 26.39 -6.27
C ALA A 290 16.88 26.31 -7.62
N GLY A 291 15.60 25.96 -7.60
CA GLY A 291 14.76 25.87 -8.80
C GLY A 291 13.56 24.93 -8.66
N THR A 292 12.76 24.82 -9.70
CA THR A 292 11.65 23.85 -9.82
C THR A 292 12.01 22.78 -10.86
N THR A 293 11.63 21.53 -10.61
CA THR A 293 11.81 20.40 -11.52
C THR A 293 10.55 19.52 -11.56
N LEU A 294 10.53 18.52 -12.44
CA LEU A 294 9.45 17.54 -12.56
C LEU A 294 9.94 16.15 -12.10
N PHE A 295 9.62 15.77 -10.86
CA PHE A 295 10.00 14.47 -10.31
C PHE A 295 8.92 13.43 -10.63
N LYS A 296 9.22 12.48 -11.55
CA LYS A 296 8.29 11.42 -12.00
C LYS A 296 6.89 11.89 -12.45
N GLY A 297 6.75 13.16 -12.84
CA GLY A 297 5.47 13.79 -13.22
C GLY A 297 4.82 14.68 -12.15
N ILE A 298 5.43 14.81 -10.97
CA ILE A 298 5.02 15.71 -9.88
C ILE A 298 5.90 16.97 -9.94
N GLU A 299 5.33 18.16 -9.73
CA GLU A 299 6.11 19.40 -9.60
C GLU A 299 6.87 19.41 -8.26
N ALA A 300 8.17 19.67 -8.31
CA ALA A 300 9.06 19.58 -7.15
C ALA A 300 9.93 20.83 -7.02
N TYR A 301 9.92 21.46 -5.84
CA TYR A 301 10.85 22.54 -5.51
C TYR A 301 12.16 21.92 -5.00
N VAL A 302 13.26 22.30 -5.64
CA VAL A 302 14.60 21.80 -5.35
C VAL A 302 15.31 22.77 -4.43
N TYR A 303 15.73 22.29 -3.27
CA TYR A 303 16.51 23.01 -2.28
C TYR A 303 17.94 22.44 -2.21
N LYS A 304 18.92 23.29 -1.92
CA LYS A 304 20.34 22.91 -1.85
C LYS A 304 21.02 23.43 -0.59
N GLY A 305 22.00 22.67 -0.12
CA GLY A 305 22.87 23.10 0.99
C GLY A 305 23.89 24.13 0.52
N THR A 306 23.80 25.34 1.04
CA THR A 306 24.75 26.43 0.76
C THR A 306 25.79 26.56 1.87
N ALA A 307 26.92 27.19 1.53
CA ALA A 307 28.08 27.33 2.43
C ALA A 307 27.75 28.06 3.75
N ARG A 308 26.65 28.83 3.84
CA ARG A 308 26.23 29.52 5.07
C ARG A 308 26.10 28.59 6.29
N ASN A 309 25.78 27.31 6.08
CA ASN A 309 25.61 26.33 7.16
C ASN A 309 26.96 25.91 7.78
N LEU A 310 28.04 26.02 7.01
CA LEU A 310 29.40 25.62 7.37
C LEU A 310 30.33 26.83 7.56
N ALA A 311 29.84 28.05 7.35
CA ALA A 311 30.58 29.29 7.52
C ALA A 311 30.88 29.59 9.00
N ASN A 312 32.02 30.22 9.28
CA ASN A 312 32.35 30.76 10.60
C ASN A 312 31.28 31.78 11.04
N GLY A 313 31.04 31.89 12.36
CA GLY A 313 30.23 32.97 12.95
C GLY A 313 30.69 34.40 12.63
N THR A 314 31.90 34.60 12.10
CA THR A 314 32.38 35.87 11.53
C THR A 314 31.87 36.13 10.11
N ASP A 315 31.73 35.08 9.30
CA ASP A 315 31.39 35.15 7.88
C ASP A 315 29.88 35.03 7.67
N ASN A 316 29.21 34.27 8.56
CA ASN A 316 27.76 34.25 8.75
C ASN A 316 27.43 34.54 10.23
N PRO A 317 26.99 35.77 10.57
CA PRO A 317 26.62 36.13 11.94
C PRO A 317 25.54 35.24 12.57
N GLU A 318 24.67 34.58 11.80
CA GLU A 318 23.68 33.63 12.36
C GLU A 318 24.35 32.41 13.01
N ASN A 319 25.55 32.03 12.56
CA ASN A 319 26.29 30.91 13.16
C ASN A 319 26.98 31.27 14.49
N SER A 320 27.01 32.55 14.89
CA SER A 320 27.73 33.00 16.09
C SER A 320 27.24 32.34 17.39
N CYS A 321 25.96 31.98 17.50
CA CYS A 321 25.44 31.30 18.70
C CYS A 321 25.98 29.86 18.87
N TYR A 322 26.48 29.24 17.79
CA TYR A 322 27.09 27.90 17.78
C TYR A 322 28.59 27.93 18.17
N CYS A 323 29.15 29.09 18.51
CA CYS A 323 30.51 29.19 19.03
C CYS A 323 30.55 28.99 20.56
N THR A 324 31.20 27.93 21.02
CA THR A 324 31.53 27.73 22.45
C THR A 324 32.86 28.39 22.81
N GLY A 325 32.91 29.72 22.70
CA GLY A 325 34.11 30.54 23.00
C GLY A 325 34.49 31.44 21.84
N ASN A 326 35.78 31.47 21.48
CA ASN A 326 36.30 32.34 20.42
C ASN A 326 35.96 31.79 19.03
N CYS A 327 34.98 32.39 18.34
CA CYS A 327 34.61 31.98 16.97
C CYS A 327 35.78 31.94 15.96
N ARG A 328 36.89 32.65 16.21
CA ARG A 328 37.99 32.82 15.24
C ARG A 328 38.89 31.60 15.01
N GLU A 329 38.68 30.49 15.72
CA GLU A 329 39.65 29.36 15.75
C GLU A 329 39.60 28.40 14.56
N VAL A 330 38.54 28.44 13.74
CA VAL A 330 38.28 27.51 12.63
C VAL A 330 37.81 28.29 11.40
N ARG A 331 38.35 28.01 10.21
CA ARG A 331 37.93 28.69 8.97
C ARG A 331 36.61 28.14 8.43
N SER A 332 35.89 28.93 7.64
CA SER A 332 34.64 28.52 6.97
C SER A 332 34.79 27.23 6.15
N GLY A 333 33.80 26.35 6.27
CA GLY A 333 33.74 25.03 5.62
C GLY A 333 33.54 23.85 6.58
N LEU A 334 33.82 24.04 7.88
CA LEU A 334 33.63 23.04 8.93
C LEU A 334 32.75 23.61 10.05
N MET A 335 31.74 22.85 10.47
CA MET A 335 31.01 23.09 11.73
C MET A 335 31.56 22.20 12.85
N ASN A 336 31.67 22.73 14.05
CA ASN A 336 31.95 21.93 15.25
C ASN A 336 30.70 21.09 15.60
N VAL A 337 30.88 19.82 15.96
CA VAL A 337 29.80 18.94 16.47
C VAL A 337 30.21 18.17 17.74
N SER A 338 31.29 18.59 18.41
CA SER A 338 31.90 17.87 19.55
C SER A 338 30.91 17.55 20.68
N SER A 339 29.97 18.45 20.97
CA SER A 339 28.92 18.26 21.98
C SER A 339 27.91 17.17 21.64
N CYS A 340 27.82 16.75 20.37
CA CYS A 340 27.03 15.60 19.92
C CYS A 340 27.84 14.29 19.97
N TRP A 341 29.17 14.40 20.11
CA TRP A 341 30.15 13.31 20.05
C TRP A 341 30.93 13.18 21.38
N TYR A 342 30.25 13.38 22.51
CA TYR A 342 30.81 13.18 23.87
C TYR A 342 32.07 14.01 24.18
N ASP A 343 32.17 15.21 23.62
CA ASP A 343 33.30 16.15 23.72
C ASP A 343 34.60 15.67 23.03
N VAL A 344 34.52 14.61 22.22
CA VAL A 344 35.54 14.27 21.23
C VAL A 344 35.54 15.39 20.16
N PRO A 345 36.71 15.93 19.75
CA PRO A 345 36.78 17.10 18.87
C PRO A 345 36.44 16.78 17.40
N VAL A 346 35.17 16.48 17.14
CA VAL A 346 34.62 16.09 15.84
C VAL A 346 33.99 17.30 15.15
N PHE A 347 34.25 17.42 13.85
CA PHE A 347 33.75 18.47 12.97
C PHE A 347 33.01 17.84 11.78
N ALA A 348 31.91 18.46 11.34
CA ALA A 348 31.18 18.07 10.15
C ALA A 348 31.41 19.07 9.00
N SER A 349 31.44 18.56 7.77
CA SER A 349 31.66 19.32 6.53
C SER A 349 30.97 18.64 5.35
N SER A 350 30.99 19.23 4.16
CA SER A 350 30.62 18.51 2.93
C SER A 350 31.75 17.56 2.51
N PRO A 351 31.44 16.43 1.84
CA PRO A 351 32.44 15.43 1.48
C PRO A 351 33.64 15.96 0.69
N HIS A 352 34.82 15.42 0.99
CA HIS A 352 36.13 15.88 0.49
C HIS A 352 36.38 17.39 0.68
N PHE A 353 35.77 18.01 1.69
CA PHE A 353 35.84 19.45 1.94
C PHE A 353 35.31 20.33 0.77
N TYR A 354 34.32 19.82 0.01
CA TYR A 354 33.60 20.63 -0.98
C TYR A 354 33.01 21.90 -0.35
N ASN A 355 33.13 23.05 -1.02
CA ASN A 355 32.74 24.37 -0.53
C ASN A 355 33.37 24.82 0.82
N ALA A 356 34.49 24.23 1.24
CA ALA A 356 35.30 24.69 2.38
C ALA A 356 36.50 25.55 1.94
N ASP A 357 37.18 26.20 2.90
CA ASP A 357 38.49 26.81 2.65
C ASP A 357 39.49 25.76 2.11
N PRO A 358 40.21 26.04 1.00
CA PRO A 358 41.17 25.09 0.40
C PRO A 358 42.21 24.53 1.37
N TYR A 359 42.55 25.25 2.44
CA TYR A 359 43.41 24.79 3.53
C TYR A 359 43.07 23.38 4.04
N TYR A 360 41.79 23.02 4.10
CA TYR A 360 41.37 21.70 4.61
C TYR A 360 41.67 20.57 3.63
N ALA A 361 41.43 20.78 2.33
CA ALA A 361 41.79 19.82 1.30
C ALA A 361 43.32 19.77 1.08
N ASP A 362 44.01 20.91 1.17
CA ASP A 362 45.46 21.01 1.01
C ASP A 362 46.25 20.41 2.20
N ALA A 363 45.65 20.30 3.40
CA ALA A 363 46.32 19.80 4.60
C ALA A 363 46.55 18.27 4.60
N VAL A 364 45.78 17.51 3.81
CA VAL A 364 45.78 16.04 3.80
C VAL A 364 45.80 15.50 2.37
N GLU A 365 46.40 14.34 2.12
CA GLU A 365 46.42 13.74 0.79
C GLU A 365 45.21 12.81 0.58
N GLY A 366 44.67 12.80 -0.64
CA GLY A 366 43.57 11.92 -1.06
C GLY A 366 42.23 12.62 -1.33
N MET A 367 42.06 13.88 -0.90
CA MET A 367 40.82 14.63 -1.10
C MET A 367 40.60 15.02 -2.57
N LYS A 368 39.36 14.85 -3.04
CA LYS A 368 38.92 15.15 -4.42
C LYS A 368 37.56 15.85 -4.37
N PRO A 369 37.49 17.17 -4.11
CA PRO A 369 36.23 17.90 -4.02
C PRO A 369 35.49 17.88 -5.37
N ASP A 370 34.32 17.26 -5.42
CA ASP A 370 33.48 17.13 -6.62
C ASP A 370 32.06 17.62 -6.34
N LYS A 371 31.51 18.42 -7.26
CA LYS A 371 30.19 19.02 -7.08
C LYS A 371 29.05 18.02 -7.15
N ASP A 372 29.00 17.19 -8.19
CA ASP A 372 27.83 16.33 -8.44
C ASP A 372 27.81 15.12 -7.49
N ARG A 373 28.98 14.68 -7.00
CA ARG A 373 29.11 13.70 -5.92
C ARG A 373 28.79 14.27 -4.53
N HIS A 374 29.18 15.52 -4.21
CA HIS A 374 29.21 15.99 -2.81
C HIS A 374 28.20 17.11 -2.49
N GLU A 375 27.58 17.76 -3.48
CA GLU A 375 26.50 18.73 -3.26
C GLU A 375 25.25 18.01 -2.73
N MET A 376 24.68 18.52 -1.63
CA MET A 376 23.43 18.02 -1.05
C MET A 376 22.20 18.68 -1.67
N SER A 377 21.14 17.91 -1.88
CA SER A 377 19.88 18.37 -2.47
C SER A 377 18.66 17.75 -1.82
N VAL A 378 17.56 18.50 -1.76
CA VAL A 378 16.25 18.07 -1.27
C VAL A 378 15.18 18.46 -2.29
N MET A 379 14.21 17.58 -2.54
CA MET A 379 13.05 17.84 -3.40
C MET A 379 11.75 17.68 -2.61
N LEU A 380 10.93 18.74 -2.57
CA LEU A 380 9.63 18.77 -1.90
C LEU A 380 8.52 19.09 -2.90
N GLU A 381 7.32 18.54 -2.72
CA GLU A 381 6.13 18.99 -3.45
C GLU A 381 5.60 20.30 -2.83
N PRO A 382 5.37 21.38 -3.61
CA PRO A 382 5.13 22.72 -3.06
C PRO A 382 3.80 22.91 -2.32
N SER A 383 2.77 22.14 -2.64
CA SER A 383 1.41 22.28 -2.10
C SER A 383 1.26 21.64 -0.72
N THR A 384 1.90 20.48 -0.53
CA THR A 384 1.79 19.58 0.63
C THR A 384 3.02 19.61 1.53
N GLY A 385 4.18 20.04 1.02
CA GLY A 385 5.44 20.00 1.76
C GLY A 385 5.95 18.57 2.00
N ILE A 386 5.37 17.59 1.31
CA ILE A 386 5.78 16.19 1.37
C ILE A 386 7.06 15.99 0.55
N LEU A 387 7.91 15.12 1.06
CA LEU A 387 9.25 14.87 0.55
C LEU A 387 9.29 13.86 -0.60
N LEU A 388 10.13 14.11 -1.60
CA LEU A 388 10.22 13.31 -2.84
C LEU A 388 11.57 12.60 -3.03
N ASP A 389 12.70 13.32 -2.90
CA ASP A 389 14.08 12.82 -3.02
C ASP A 389 15.01 13.67 -2.11
N ILE A 390 15.73 13.04 -1.18
CA ILE A 390 16.86 13.63 -0.44
C ILE A 390 18.16 13.01 -0.94
N LYS A 391 19.21 13.84 -1.02
CA LYS A 391 20.62 13.45 -1.02
C LYS A 391 21.34 14.25 0.06
N ALA A 392 21.33 13.74 1.29
CA ALA A 392 21.96 14.35 2.45
C ALA A 392 23.41 13.85 2.52
N ARG A 393 24.36 14.78 2.31
CA ARG A 393 25.78 14.46 2.10
C ARG A 393 26.64 15.20 3.11
N LEU A 394 27.21 14.45 4.04
CA LEU A 394 27.99 14.97 5.17
C LEU A 394 29.21 14.09 5.42
N MET A 395 30.33 14.73 5.79
CA MET A 395 31.59 14.12 6.18
C MET A 395 31.95 14.53 7.60
N ILE A 396 32.36 13.57 8.43
CA ILE A 396 32.91 13.83 9.75
C ILE A 396 34.44 13.74 9.75
N SER A 397 35.07 14.59 10.54
CA SER A 397 36.53 14.70 10.66
C SER A 397 36.95 14.94 12.11
N LEU A 398 38.04 14.32 12.55
CA LEU A 398 38.63 14.51 13.86
C LEU A 398 39.68 15.62 13.81
N LEU A 399 39.55 16.64 14.67
CA LEU A 399 40.63 17.62 14.86
C LEU A 399 41.74 17.00 15.71
N VAL A 400 42.93 16.86 15.12
CA VAL A 400 44.15 16.38 15.77
C VAL A 400 45.09 17.57 15.98
N GLU A 401 45.53 17.78 17.22
CA GLU A 401 46.40 18.91 17.59
C GLU A 401 47.64 18.46 18.39
N PRO A 402 48.79 19.14 18.23
CA PRO A 402 49.95 18.94 19.10
C PRO A 402 49.68 19.50 20.51
N ARG A 403 49.24 18.62 21.42
CA ARG A 403 49.22 18.86 22.88
C ARG A 403 50.34 18.06 23.54
N ARG A 404 50.99 18.57 24.60
CA ARG A 404 52.19 17.93 25.21
C ARG A 404 51.92 16.50 25.70
N GLU A 405 50.70 16.28 26.16
CA GLU A 405 50.17 15.06 26.74
C GLU A 405 49.51 14.13 25.72
N SER A 406 49.37 14.57 24.46
CA SER A 406 48.82 13.76 23.38
C SER A 406 49.88 12.84 22.77
N ILE A 407 49.45 11.66 22.33
CA ILE A 407 50.27 10.77 21.48
C ILE A 407 50.69 11.53 20.20
N PHE A 408 49.82 12.41 19.70
CA PHE A 408 50.05 13.28 18.54
C PHE A 408 50.86 14.56 18.83
N ARG A 409 51.58 14.63 19.96
CA ARG A 409 52.39 15.81 20.39
C ARG A 409 53.39 16.39 19.37
N LYS A 410 53.78 15.63 18.34
CA LYS A 410 54.65 16.08 17.22
C LYS A 410 53.91 16.31 15.89
N SER A 411 52.62 16.04 15.83
CA SER A 411 51.81 16.19 14.61
C SER A 411 51.47 17.66 14.34
N ARG A 412 51.03 17.99 13.12
CA ARG A 412 50.47 19.32 12.79
C ARG A 412 48.99 19.40 13.18
N ARG A 413 48.50 20.63 13.40
CA ARG A 413 47.08 20.93 13.62
C ARG A 413 46.27 20.66 12.34
N ASN A 414 45.73 19.45 12.23
CA ASN A 414 45.09 18.93 11.02
C ASN A 414 43.71 18.33 11.34
N PHE A 415 42.82 18.33 10.34
CA PHE A 415 41.52 17.68 10.42
C PHE A 415 41.61 16.36 9.65
N PHE A 416 41.49 15.25 10.37
CA PHE A 416 41.61 13.90 9.83
C PHE A 416 40.21 13.44 9.38
N PRO A 417 39.94 13.29 8.07
CA PRO A 417 38.65 12.78 7.62
C PRO A 417 38.47 11.33 8.08
N LEU A 418 37.29 11.00 8.60
CA LEU A 418 36.98 9.67 9.16
C LEU A 418 36.10 8.87 8.20
N CYS A 419 34.93 9.42 7.89
CA CYS A 419 33.99 8.88 6.92
C CYS A 419 33.05 9.96 6.40
N TRP A 420 32.38 9.69 5.29
CA TRP A 420 31.26 10.47 4.78
C TRP A 420 30.10 9.58 4.35
N VAL A 421 28.90 10.14 4.30
CA VAL A 421 27.66 9.40 4.00
C VAL A 421 26.91 10.12 2.87
N ASP A 422 26.49 9.37 1.85
CA ASP A 422 25.41 9.76 0.93
C ASP A 422 24.12 9.09 1.47
N TYR A 423 23.40 9.81 2.34
CA TYR A 423 22.14 9.36 2.90
C TYR A 423 21.02 9.80 1.96
N ARG A 424 20.38 8.84 1.30
CA ARG A 424 19.31 9.07 0.35
C ARG A 424 17.99 8.58 0.90
N LEU A 425 16.95 9.34 0.60
CA LEU A 425 15.58 9.00 0.96
C LEU A 425 14.68 9.31 -0.23
N ARG A 426 13.81 8.36 -0.58
CA ARG A 426 12.86 8.49 -1.68
C ARG A 426 11.44 8.13 -1.27
N ILE A 427 10.50 8.82 -1.89
CA ILE A 427 9.08 8.50 -1.82
C ILE A 427 8.81 7.11 -2.45
N SER A 428 8.02 6.30 -1.74
CA SER A 428 7.51 5.00 -2.19
C SER A 428 6.50 5.14 -3.33
N SER A 429 6.32 4.06 -4.11
CA SER A 429 5.37 3.98 -5.23
C SER A 429 3.95 4.40 -4.86
N ASP A 430 3.52 4.04 -3.65
CA ASP A 430 2.13 4.12 -3.23
C ASP A 430 1.80 5.56 -2.84
N LEU A 431 2.68 6.22 -2.08
CA LEU A 431 2.55 7.64 -1.75
C LEU A 431 2.72 8.53 -2.99
N GLU A 432 3.58 8.13 -3.93
CA GLU A 432 3.70 8.78 -5.25
C GLU A 432 2.38 8.73 -6.05
N PHE A 433 1.66 7.61 -6.01
CA PHE A 433 0.34 7.49 -6.66
C PHE A 433 -0.69 8.44 -6.03
N TYR A 434 -0.77 8.52 -4.69
CA TYR A 434 -1.68 9.45 -4.01
C TYR A 434 -1.36 10.92 -4.34
N LEU A 435 -0.08 11.31 -4.38
CA LEU A 435 0.30 12.67 -4.78
C LEU A 435 -0.11 13.00 -6.23
N LYS A 436 -0.02 12.04 -7.15
CA LYS A 436 -0.49 12.20 -8.55
C LYS A 436 -2.02 12.36 -8.65
N LEU A 437 -2.79 11.79 -7.73
CA LEU A 437 -4.25 11.96 -7.70
C LEU A 437 -4.67 13.37 -7.25
N LEU A 438 -3.89 14.09 -6.44
CA LEU A 438 -4.24 15.43 -5.95
C LEU A 438 -4.53 16.44 -7.09
N PRO A 439 -3.66 16.70 -8.07
CA PRO A 439 -3.96 17.62 -9.18
C PRO A 439 -5.05 17.08 -10.12
N ILE A 440 -5.16 15.76 -10.28
CA ILE A 440 -6.23 15.13 -11.07
C ILE A 440 -7.60 15.40 -10.42
N SER A 441 -7.71 15.27 -9.09
CA SER A 441 -8.95 15.55 -8.35
C SER A 441 -9.39 17.02 -8.50
N ALA A 442 -8.45 17.96 -8.53
CA ALA A 442 -8.71 19.38 -8.77
C ALA A 442 -9.25 19.61 -10.20
N LEU A 443 -8.64 18.97 -11.20
CA LEU A 443 -9.08 19.05 -12.60
C LEU A 443 -10.48 18.44 -12.78
N VAL A 444 -10.73 17.26 -12.22
CA VAL A 444 -12.04 16.60 -12.24
C VAL A 444 -13.08 17.45 -11.52
N GLY A 445 -12.76 18.05 -10.37
CA GLY A 445 -13.64 18.98 -9.65
C GLY A 445 -14.03 20.20 -10.50
N LYS A 446 -13.06 20.82 -11.18
CA LYS A 446 -13.33 21.95 -12.12
C LYS A 446 -14.21 21.51 -13.29
N VAL A 447 -13.92 20.36 -13.91
CA VAL A 447 -14.69 19.80 -15.03
C VAL A 447 -16.13 19.47 -14.61
N CYS A 448 -16.32 18.75 -13.50
CA CYS A 448 -17.64 18.41 -12.96
C CYS A 448 -18.45 19.65 -12.57
N GLY A 449 -17.81 20.67 -11.98
CA GLY A 449 -18.44 21.96 -11.69
C GLY A 449 -18.90 22.69 -12.96
N CYS A 450 -18.06 22.75 -13.99
CA CYS A 450 -18.42 23.31 -15.30
C CYS A 450 -19.57 22.52 -15.98
N ILE A 451 -19.59 21.20 -15.87
CA ILE A 451 -20.70 20.35 -16.36
C ILE A 451 -21.98 20.64 -15.58
N ALA A 452 -21.93 20.78 -14.25
CA ALA A 452 -23.09 21.14 -13.42
C ALA A 452 -23.66 22.52 -13.80
N VAL A 453 -22.81 23.51 -14.06
CA VAL A 453 -23.22 24.83 -14.58
C VAL A 453 -23.88 24.68 -15.96
N ALA A 454 -23.27 23.95 -16.89
CA ALA A 454 -23.82 23.73 -18.23
C ALA A 454 -25.18 23.01 -18.22
N LEU A 455 -25.34 22.00 -17.36
CA LEU A 455 -26.60 21.28 -17.16
C LEU A 455 -27.66 22.14 -16.47
N GLY A 456 -27.29 22.95 -15.47
CA GLY A 456 -28.20 23.86 -14.76
C GLY A 456 -28.75 24.96 -15.69
N LEU A 457 -27.87 25.58 -16.47
CA LEU A 457 -28.23 26.53 -17.54
C LEU A 457 -29.06 25.85 -18.64
N GLY A 458 -28.72 24.61 -19.01
CA GLY A 458 -29.48 23.79 -19.95
C GLY A 458 -30.92 23.55 -19.49
N LEU A 459 -31.11 23.12 -18.25
CA LEU A 459 -32.42 22.90 -17.61
C LEU A 459 -33.22 24.21 -17.51
N MET A 460 -32.57 25.31 -17.10
CA MET A 460 -33.16 26.65 -17.08
C MET A 460 -33.72 27.06 -18.45
N LEU A 461 -32.97 26.87 -19.53
CA LEU A 461 -33.33 27.35 -20.86
C LEU A 461 -34.25 26.40 -21.63
N TRP A 462 -34.21 25.09 -21.34
CA TRP A 462 -35.00 24.07 -22.03
C TRP A 462 -36.52 24.31 -21.90
N TYR A 463 -37.01 24.48 -20.67
CA TYR A 463 -38.46 24.53 -20.41
C TYR A 463 -39.13 25.81 -20.94
N PRO A 464 -38.57 27.02 -20.72
CA PRO A 464 -39.08 28.26 -21.34
C PRO A 464 -39.02 28.22 -22.87
N ARG A 465 -37.97 27.62 -23.45
CA ARG A 465 -37.85 27.43 -24.90
C ARG A 465 -38.96 26.52 -25.45
N GLN A 466 -39.32 25.43 -24.77
CA GLN A 466 -40.46 24.61 -25.19
C GLN A 466 -41.79 25.37 -25.10
N ILE A 467 -42.01 26.19 -24.07
CA ILE A 467 -43.24 27.01 -23.94
C ILE A 467 -43.31 28.09 -25.03
N LEU A 468 -42.19 28.75 -25.35
CA LEU A 468 -42.13 29.73 -26.44
C LEU A 468 -42.41 29.08 -27.80
N LEU A 469 -41.91 27.86 -28.03
CA LEU A 469 -42.22 27.07 -29.23
C LEU A 469 -43.71 26.69 -29.27
N GLN A 470 -44.27 26.15 -28.18
CA GLN A 470 -45.70 25.82 -28.09
C GLN A 470 -46.60 27.04 -28.31
N ARG A 471 -46.27 28.20 -27.71
CA ARG A 471 -47.00 29.46 -27.96
C ARG A 471 -46.90 29.95 -29.41
N ARG A 472 -45.75 29.75 -30.08
CA ARG A 472 -45.60 30.03 -31.52
C ARG A 472 -46.41 29.07 -32.39
N TYR A 473 -46.55 27.80 -32.00
CA TYR A 473 -47.43 26.86 -32.69
C TYR A 473 -48.92 27.21 -32.51
N MET A 474 -49.36 27.50 -31.27
CA MET A 474 -50.75 27.91 -31.01
C MET A 474 -51.14 29.17 -31.80
N ARG A 475 -50.33 30.24 -31.75
CA ARG A 475 -50.60 31.47 -32.52
C ARG A 475 -50.69 31.22 -34.03
N LYS A 476 -49.97 30.24 -34.59
CA LYS A 476 -50.11 29.87 -36.00
C LYS A 476 -51.49 29.25 -36.28
N ILE A 477 -51.96 28.37 -35.41
CA ILE A 477 -53.29 27.74 -35.52
C ILE A 477 -54.39 28.81 -35.42
N ASP A 478 -54.27 29.75 -34.47
CA ASP A 478 -55.25 30.83 -34.29
C ASP A 478 -55.35 31.74 -35.52
N ILE A 479 -54.21 32.11 -36.14
CA ILE A 479 -54.19 32.93 -37.37
C ILE A 479 -54.85 32.18 -38.54
N THR A 480 -54.52 30.91 -38.77
CA THR A 480 -55.12 30.12 -39.85
C THR A 480 -56.63 29.86 -39.63
N ASN A 481 -57.08 29.76 -38.38
CA ASN A 481 -58.51 29.74 -38.03
C ASN A 481 -59.21 31.09 -38.26
N LEU A 482 -58.48 32.21 -38.18
CA LEU A 482 -59.02 33.55 -38.46
C LEU A 482 -59.16 33.77 -39.97
N GLU A 483 -58.14 33.41 -40.75
CA GLU A 483 -58.15 33.49 -42.23
C GLU A 483 -59.30 32.67 -42.83
N THR A 484 -59.53 31.45 -42.33
CA THR A 484 -60.64 30.59 -42.80
C THR A 484 -62.03 31.13 -42.40
N ARG A 485 -62.17 31.77 -41.24
CA ARG A 485 -63.42 32.48 -40.86
C ARG A 485 -63.69 33.71 -41.75
N ILE A 486 -62.64 34.47 -42.09
CA ILE A 486 -62.75 35.62 -43.00
C ILE A 486 -63.13 35.15 -44.42
N GLN A 487 -62.56 34.03 -44.89
CA GLN A 487 -62.96 33.44 -46.17
C GLN A 487 -64.42 32.98 -46.18
N ALA A 488 -64.91 32.33 -45.12
CA ALA A 488 -66.32 31.96 -45.01
C ALA A 488 -67.27 33.18 -45.08
N ALA A 489 -67.00 34.22 -44.28
CA ALA A 489 -67.78 35.46 -44.29
C ALA A 489 -67.76 36.17 -45.66
N SER A 490 -66.64 36.10 -46.40
CA SER A 490 -66.55 36.67 -47.75
C SER A 490 -67.37 35.92 -48.82
N MET A 491 -67.91 34.75 -48.48
CA MET A 491 -68.65 33.87 -49.38
C MET A 491 -70.16 34.05 -49.26
N GLU A 492 -70.68 34.35 -48.05
CA GLU A 492 -72.10 34.65 -47.81
C GLU A 492 -72.53 36.00 -48.41
N VAL A 493 -71.63 36.99 -48.48
CA VAL A 493 -71.92 38.35 -49.00
C VAL A 493 -72.14 38.38 -50.53
N LYS A 494 -71.90 37.28 -51.25
CA LYS A 494 -71.93 37.24 -52.73
C LYS A 494 -73.23 36.73 -53.37
N THR A 495 -74.25 36.39 -52.58
CA THR A 495 -75.53 35.86 -53.11
C THR A 495 -76.62 36.90 -53.35
N HIS A 496 -76.47 38.14 -52.88
CA HIS A 496 -77.53 39.17 -52.98
C HIS A 496 -77.00 40.57 -53.38
N ALA A 497 -76.79 40.81 -54.68
CA ALA A 497 -76.88 42.14 -55.32
C ALA A 497 -76.71 42.03 -56.85
N ALA A 498 -77.78 42.25 -57.63
CA ALA A 498 -77.69 42.39 -59.09
C ALA A 498 -78.95 43.06 -59.69
N GLU A 499 -79.03 44.40 -59.67
CA GLU A 499 -79.75 45.23 -60.66
C GLU A 499 -79.49 46.73 -60.39
N GLY A 500 -79.64 47.60 -61.40
CA GLY A 500 -79.64 49.07 -61.25
C GLY A 500 -78.31 49.82 -61.52
N SER A 501 -78.15 50.32 -62.74
CA SER A 501 -77.25 51.45 -63.13
C SER A 501 -78.13 52.70 -63.44
N PRO A 502 -77.64 53.92 -63.81
CA PRO A 502 -76.28 54.37 -64.17
C PRO A 502 -75.88 55.80 -63.64
N LEU A 503 -74.88 56.45 -64.28
CA LEU A 503 -74.38 57.87 -64.17
C LEU A 503 -73.41 58.16 -62.97
N LEU A 504 -72.11 58.44 -63.17
CA LEU A 504 -71.40 59.69 -63.60
C LEU A 504 -71.33 60.78 -62.49
N VAL A 505 -70.24 61.55 -62.24
CA VAL A 505 -68.81 61.67 -62.72
C VAL A 505 -68.01 62.45 -61.61
N GLY A 506 -66.70 62.77 -61.55
CA GLY A 506 -65.50 62.78 -62.44
C GLY A 506 -64.25 63.38 -61.71
N LEU A 507 -63.21 63.82 -62.46
CA LEU A 507 -61.90 64.44 -62.01
C LEU A 507 -60.94 63.50 -61.21
N GLN A 508 -59.66 63.21 -61.52
CA GLN A 508 -58.44 63.91 -62.04
C GLN A 508 -57.63 64.73 -61.01
N PHE A 509 -56.29 64.99 -61.10
CA PHE A 509 -55.03 64.29 -61.50
C PHE A 509 -53.87 65.34 -61.67
N VAL A 510 -52.52 65.16 -61.59
CA VAL A 510 -51.51 64.10 -61.25
C VAL A 510 -50.22 64.78 -60.69
N ALA A 511 -49.48 64.23 -59.70
CA ALA A 511 -48.01 64.45 -59.46
C ALA A 511 -47.48 63.49 -58.34
N SER A 512 -46.27 62.89 -58.29
CA SER A 512 -44.91 63.12 -58.89
C SER A 512 -44.10 64.23 -58.19
N SER A 513 -42.78 64.17 -57.89
CA SER A 513 -41.67 63.25 -58.23
C SER A 513 -40.64 63.13 -57.05
N GLY A 514 -39.33 62.85 -57.27
CA GLY A 514 -38.32 62.58 -56.22
C GLY A 514 -36.87 63.02 -56.53
N ASP A 515 -35.88 62.28 -56.01
CA ASP A 515 -34.40 62.49 -56.03
C ASP A 515 -33.81 63.63 -55.14
N GLY A 516 -32.52 63.56 -54.74
CA GLY A 516 -31.86 64.71 -54.08
C GLY A 516 -30.55 64.66 -53.25
N ASP A 517 -29.86 63.53 -53.01
CA ASP A 517 -28.42 63.39 -52.60
C ASP A 517 -27.78 64.23 -51.42
N CYS A 518 -26.51 63.92 -51.11
CA CYS A 518 -25.49 64.66 -50.32
C CYS A 518 -25.52 64.66 -48.77
N ALA A 519 -24.45 65.23 -48.14
CA ALA A 519 -23.90 64.72 -46.87
C ALA A 519 -23.24 65.76 -45.91
N ARG A 520 -22.92 65.27 -44.69
CA ARG A 520 -22.08 65.82 -43.57
C ARG A 520 -22.74 66.78 -42.55
N ARG A 521 -22.63 66.38 -41.26
CA ARG A 521 -22.26 67.20 -40.07
C ARG A 521 -23.26 68.32 -39.66
N HIS A 522 -23.29 68.87 -38.42
CA HIS A 522 -22.45 68.77 -37.21
C HIS A 522 -23.27 69.21 -35.95
N ILE A 523 -22.83 68.84 -34.74
CA ILE A 523 -22.86 69.67 -33.48
C ILE A 523 -24.21 70.04 -32.78
N ASN A 524 -24.41 69.40 -31.60
CA ASN A 524 -24.75 69.95 -30.25
C ASN A 524 -26.11 70.57 -29.80
N ILE A 525 -26.36 70.35 -28.48
CA ILE A 525 -26.89 71.27 -27.42
C ILE A 525 -28.42 71.56 -27.33
N ALA A 526 -29.05 71.81 -26.15
CA ALA A 526 -28.92 71.27 -24.75
C ALA A 526 -30.01 71.87 -23.80
N LYS A 527 -30.21 71.25 -22.61
CA LYS A 527 -30.88 71.79 -21.38
C LYS A 527 -32.40 72.08 -21.48
N PRO A 528 -33.16 72.37 -20.38
CA PRO A 528 -32.84 72.59 -18.93
C PRO A 528 -33.59 71.63 -17.94
N HIS A 529 -33.60 71.73 -16.59
CA HIS A 529 -32.57 71.91 -15.53
C HIS A 529 -33.11 71.40 -14.15
N ASN A 530 -32.22 71.15 -13.16
CA ASN A 530 -32.44 71.04 -11.69
C ASN A 530 -33.24 69.81 -11.14
N MET A 531 -33.05 69.32 -9.89
CA MET A 531 -32.29 69.85 -8.72
C MET A 531 -31.72 68.72 -7.79
N SER A 532 -30.50 68.92 -7.23
CA SER A 532 -29.88 68.37 -5.97
C SER A 532 -30.10 66.88 -5.54
N THR A 533 -29.11 66.04 -5.12
CA THR A 533 -27.72 66.17 -4.58
C THR A 533 -26.84 64.97 -5.10
N GLY A 534 -25.59 64.65 -4.71
CA GLY A 534 -24.50 65.30 -3.93
C GLY A 534 -23.50 64.27 -3.30
N CYS A 535 -22.24 64.69 -3.07
CA CYS A 535 -21.10 64.08 -2.31
C CYS A 535 -20.73 62.57 -2.49
N GLY A 536 -19.47 62.19 -2.83
CA GLY A 536 -18.31 62.96 -3.32
C GLY A 536 -16.94 62.26 -3.18
N SER A 537 -16.01 62.55 -4.12
CA SER A 537 -14.51 62.58 -4.02
C SER A 537 -13.69 61.31 -3.61
N ASP A 538 -12.46 61.05 -4.11
CA ASP A 538 -11.70 61.61 -5.25
C ASP A 538 -10.49 60.74 -5.72
N ALA A 539 -10.14 60.88 -7.01
CA ALA A 539 -8.80 61.11 -7.67
C ALA A 539 -7.52 60.27 -7.28
N HIS A 540 -6.48 60.03 -8.10
CA HIS A 540 -6.06 60.31 -9.52
C HIS A 540 -4.80 59.39 -9.83
N ASN A 541 -3.84 59.45 -10.78
CA ASN A 541 -3.38 60.12 -12.05
C ASN A 541 -2.15 59.29 -12.59
N ASN A 542 -1.52 59.39 -13.79
CA ASN A 542 -1.83 59.85 -15.17
C ASN A 542 -0.68 59.44 -16.17
N SER A 543 -1.00 59.10 -17.44
CA SER A 543 -0.11 59.15 -18.64
C SER A 543 1.09 58.16 -18.75
N ARG A 544 1.80 57.93 -19.88
CA ARG A 544 1.82 58.49 -21.27
C ARG A 544 2.44 57.48 -22.30
N ILE A 545 2.50 57.81 -23.60
CA ILE A 545 2.91 56.96 -24.78
C ILE A 545 3.72 57.83 -25.79
N PRO A 546 4.85 57.40 -26.45
CA PRO A 546 4.84 56.96 -27.88
C PRO A 546 6.01 56.10 -28.49
N VAL A 547 5.63 55.25 -29.48
CA VAL A 547 6.23 54.95 -30.82
C VAL A 547 7.76 54.93 -31.08
N GLN A 548 8.27 53.78 -31.58
CA GLN A 548 9.32 53.68 -32.62
C GLN A 548 9.28 52.32 -33.39
N ALA A 549 10.23 52.02 -34.31
CA ALA A 549 10.13 50.91 -35.30
C ALA A 549 11.50 50.38 -35.84
N ALA A 550 11.46 49.51 -36.88
CA ALA A 550 12.58 48.90 -37.68
C ALA A 550 13.35 47.70 -37.03
N SER A 551 14.22 46.92 -37.74
CA SER A 551 13.98 46.03 -38.91
C SER A 551 15.20 45.13 -39.25
N THR A 552 14.99 43.88 -39.73
CA THR A 552 15.94 43.00 -40.51
C THR A 552 17.26 42.53 -39.82
N THR A 553 18.04 41.49 -40.21
CA THR A 553 18.07 40.55 -41.38
C THR A 553 18.82 39.21 -41.08
N ALA A 554 18.58 38.16 -41.90
CA ALA A 554 19.50 37.10 -42.42
C ALA A 554 20.56 36.37 -41.51
N ALA A 555 20.54 35.03 -41.33
CA ALA A 555 20.99 33.90 -42.22
C ALA A 555 22.46 33.41 -41.91
N THR A 556 23.00 32.22 -42.27
CA THR A 556 22.98 31.51 -43.57
C THR A 556 23.51 30.03 -43.53
N ARG A 557 22.77 29.08 -44.15
CA ARG A 557 23.12 27.79 -44.83
C ARG A 557 24.20 26.80 -44.33
N ILE A 558 23.89 25.49 -44.47
CA ILE A 558 24.71 24.40 -45.08
C ILE A 558 23.80 23.14 -45.30
N TYR A 559 23.91 22.25 -46.31
CA TYR A 559 24.51 22.35 -47.66
C TYR A 559 23.74 21.52 -48.74
N LYS A 560 24.33 20.42 -49.29
CA LYS A 560 23.92 19.59 -50.47
C LYS A 560 24.58 18.18 -50.37
N ARG A 561 24.49 17.15 -51.25
CA ARG A 561 23.99 16.90 -52.64
C ARG A 561 23.98 15.36 -52.94
N LEU A 562 23.17 14.85 -53.91
CA LEU A 562 23.36 13.57 -54.70
C LEU A 562 23.25 12.21 -53.94
N ALA A 563 23.07 11.02 -54.56
CA ALA A 563 22.49 10.59 -55.87
C ALA A 563 22.18 9.06 -55.89
N SER A 564 21.57 8.55 -56.98
CA SER A 564 21.04 7.19 -57.17
C SER A 564 21.95 6.17 -57.90
N VAL A 565 21.77 4.86 -57.64
CA VAL A 565 22.12 3.74 -58.57
C VAL A 565 20.98 2.68 -58.60
N GLN A 566 20.93 1.85 -59.65
CA GLN A 566 19.81 1.00 -60.08
C GLN A 566 19.93 -0.49 -59.69
N ARG A 567 18.80 -1.24 -59.70
CA ARG A 567 18.47 -2.41 -60.59
C ARG A 567 17.33 -3.28 -59.98
N SER A 568 16.65 -4.21 -60.67
CA SER A 568 16.13 -4.34 -62.05
C SER A 568 15.57 -5.77 -62.30
N LYS A 569 14.29 -5.93 -62.65
CA LYS A 569 13.60 -7.00 -63.45
C LYS A 569 12.06 -6.92 -63.19
N SER A 570 11.10 -6.99 -64.12
CA SER A 570 10.86 -7.81 -65.35
C SER A 570 10.35 -9.23 -65.03
N LYS A 571 9.23 -9.76 -65.56
CA LYS A 571 8.23 -9.32 -66.58
C LYS A 571 7.00 -10.28 -66.58
N ARG A 572 5.77 -9.79 -66.91
CA ARG A 572 4.63 -10.48 -67.64
C ARG A 572 4.09 -11.82 -67.07
N THR A 573 2.88 -12.36 -67.34
CA THR A 573 1.60 -12.00 -68.04
C THR A 573 0.50 -12.95 -67.49
N GLY A 574 -0.81 -12.71 -67.55
CA GLY A 574 -1.61 -11.57 -68.03
C GLY A 574 -3.10 -11.95 -68.26
N ALA A 575 -3.93 -10.99 -68.71
CA ALA A 575 -5.29 -11.13 -69.28
C ALA A 575 -6.45 -11.59 -68.32
N GLN A 576 -7.72 -11.15 -68.48
CA GLN A 576 -8.31 -10.07 -69.30
C GLN A 576 -9.73 -9.67 -68.77
N ARG A 577 -10.11 -8.37 -68.90
CA ARG A 577 -11.49 -7.78 -69.10
C ARG A 577 -12.68 -8.22 -68.20
N ALA A 578 -13.70 -7.41 -67.90
CA ALA A 578 -14.06 -5.97 -67.94
C ALA A 578 -15.35 -5.81 -67.06
N SER A 579 -15.92 -4.66 -66.68
CA SER A 579 -15.78 -3.20 -66.92
C SER A 579 -16.17 -2.44 -65.62
N ARG A 580 -15.58 -1.30 -65.20
CA ARG A 580 -15.78 0.10 -65.69
C ARG A 580 -17.26 0.55 -65.79
N ALA A 581 -17.67 1.76 -65.38
CA ALA A 581 -17.01 2.90 -64.68
C ALA A 581 -18.10 3.75 -63.97
N SER A 582 -17.91 4.29 -62.76
CA SER A 582 -17.23 5.57 -62.37
C SER A 582 -17.96 6.88 -62.74
N CYS A 583 -18.01 7.83 -61.81
CA CYS A 583 -18.71 9.12 -61.92
C CYS A 583 -17.85 10.23 -62.55
N THR A 584 -18.49 11.24 -63.15
CA THR A 584 -17.86 12.56 -63.43
C THR A 584 -18.82 13.74 -63.30
N THR A 585 -18.43 14.71 -62.49
CA THR A 585 -18.83 16.14 -62.51
C THR A 585 -18.10 16.82 -63.72
N THR A 586 -18.41 18.00 -64.30
CA THR A 586 -18.98 19.27 -63.80
C THR A 586 -19.40 20.19 -64.97
N THR A 587 -20.07 21.32 -64.65
CA THR A 587 -20.14 22.60 -65.43
C THR A 587 -21.12 22.69 -66.60
N ALA A 588 -21.46 23.93 -66.98
CA ALA A 588 -22.58 24.28 -67.87
C ALA A 588 -22.35 25.58 -68.65
N THR A 589 -23.03 25.73 -69.80
CA THR A 589 -23.22 27.02 -70.52
C THR A 589 -24.51 27.01 -71.35
N ARG A 590 -24.98 28.21 -71.76
CA ARG A 590 -26.24 28.42 -72.51
C ARG A 590 -26.11 28.11 -74.02
N VAL A 591 -27.24 27.75 -74.63
CA VAL A 591 -27.64 28.19 -75.99
C VAL A 591 -29.10 28.67 -75.92
N THR A 592 -29.52 29.56 -76.81
CA THR A 592 -30.85 30.18 -76.87
C THR A 592 -31.47 30.03 -78.26
N GLU A 593 -32.78 29.76 -78.37
CA GLU A 593 -33.50 30.00 -79.62
C GLU A 593 -35.01 30.32 -79.46
N LYS A 594 -35.64 30.70 -80.57
CA LYS A 594 -36.97 31.34 -80.72
C LYS A 594 -38.07 30.26 -80.87
N ALA A 595 -39.20 30.30 -80.14
CA ALA A 595 -40.34 31.23 -80.20
C ALA A 595 -41.30 30.99 -81.39
N SER A 596 -42.53 30.55 -81.09
CA SER A 596 -43.74 30.77 -81.92
C SER A 596 -45.04 30.60 -81.10
N ASN A 597 -46.09 31.28 -81.58
CA ASN A 597 -47.49 31.21 -81.17
C ASN A 597 -48.09 29.77 -81.29
N THR A 598 -49.27 29.40 -80.74
CA THR A 598 -50.43 30.20 -80.30
C THR A 598 -51.37 29.38 -79.37
N GLY A 599 -52.19 30.05 -78.57
CA GLY A 599 -53.63 29.72 -78.52
C GLY A 599 -54.23 28.99 -77.30
N LYS A 600 -55.37 29.55 -76.84
CA LYS A 600 -56.47 28.94 -76.04
C LYS A 600 -56.15 28.39 -74.63
N ALA A 601 -56.62 29.12 -73.62
CA ALA A 601 -56.75 28.64 -72.25
C ALA A 601 -58.13 28.00 -71.99
N ARG A 602 -58.16 26.98 -71.12
CA ARG A 602 -59.25 26.68 -70.15
C ARG A 602 -58.72 25.78 -69.02
N ASP A 603 -59.48 25.70 -67.94
CA ASP A 603 -59.38 24.73 -66.83
C ASP A 603 -58.09 24.69 -65.98
N VAL A 604 -57.80 25.81 -65.28
CA VAL A 604 -56.82 25.84 -64.16
C VAL A 604 -57.53 26.11 -62.81
N GLY A 605 -58.47 25.22 -62.44
CA GLY A 605 -59.16 25.25 -61.15
C GLY A 605 -58.70 24.15 -60.17
N SER A 606 -58.80 22.88 -60.60
CA SER A 606 -58.73 21.72 -59.69
C SER A 606 -57.32 21.39 -59.15
N ASN A 607 -56.27 21.64 -59.93
CA ASN A 607 -54.92 21.11 -59.62
C ASN A 607 -54.16 21.81 -58.47
N ARG A 608 -54.62 22.96 -57.97
CA ARG A 608 -53.87 23.72 -56.93
C ARG A 608 -54.07 23.13 -55.52
N HIS A 609 -55.31 22.82 -55.12
CA HIS A 609 -55.59 22.22 -53.81
C HIS A 609 -54.93 20.84 -53.65
N ARG A 610 -54.95 20.00 -54.70
CA ARG A 610 -54.41 18.63 -54.64
C ARG A 610 -52.91 18.60 -54.35
N LYS A 611 -52.13 19.54 -54.93
CA LYS A 611 -50.70 19.68 -54.63
C LYS A 611 -50.45 20.22 -53.21
N THR A 612 -51.21 21.22 -52.75
CA THR A 612 -51.05 21.76 -51.39
C THR A 612 -51.33 20.70 -50.32
N GLN A 613 -52.39 19.89 -50.49
CA GLN A 613 -52.69 18.79 -49.57
C GLN A 613 -51.58 17.72 -49.54
N GLN A 614 -51.06 17.29 -50.70
CA GLN A 614 -49.95 16.34 -50.75
C GLN A 614 -48.68 16.90 -50.07
N GLN A 615 -48.38 18.18 -50.27
CA GLN A 615 -47.18 18.81 -49.70
C GLN A 615 -47.30 19.04 -48.17
N GLN A 616 -48.51 19.32 -47.66
CA GLN A 616 -48.80 19.33 -46.23
C GLN A 616 -48.71 17.92 -45.62
N GLN A 617 -49.24 16.89 -46.29
CA GLN A 617 -49.12 15.50 -45.84
C GLN A 617 -47.66 15.02 -45.76
N GLN A 618 -46.79 15.39 -46.70
CA GLN A 618 -45.36 15.08 -46.62
C GLN A 618 -44.64 15.79 -45.45
N LEU A 619 -45.00 17.04 -45.15
CA LEU A 619 -44.46 17.79 -44.00
C LEU A 619 -44.95 17.22 -42.65
N GLU A 620 -46.20 16.77 -42.57
CA GLU A 620 -46.69 16.04 -41.40
C GLU A 620 -46.01 14.68 -41.25
N MET A 621 -45.89 13.90 -42.32
CA MET A 621 -45.24 12.58 -42.28
C MET A 621 -43.78 12.68 -41.85
N THR A 622 -43.01 13.65 -42.36
CA THR A 622 -41.60 13.85 -41.94
C THR A 622 -41.49 14.33 -40.48
N SER A 623 -42.43 15.15 -39.99
CA SER A 623 -42.52 15.53 -38.57
C SER A 623 -42.84 14.33 -37.67
N ARG A 624 -43.86 13.53 -38.03
CA ARG A 624 -44.25 12.31 -37.30
C ARG A 624 -43.14 11.26 -37.33
N ALA A 625 -42.48 11.06 -38.48
CA ALA A 625 -41.36 10.14 -38.64
C ALA A 625 -40.15 10.50 -37.75
N ARG A 626 -39.78 11.80 -37.66
CA ARG A 626 -38.71 12.25 -36.73
C ARG A 626 -39.07 11.98 -35.26
N HIS A 627 -40.33 12.16 -34.87
CA HIS A 627 -40.79 11.80 -33.53
C HIS A 627 -40.80 10.28 -33.30
N CYS A 628 -41.18 9.47 -34.29
CA CYS A 628 -41.14 8.00 -34.18
C CYS A 628 -39.72 7.45 -34.15
N ALA A 629 -38.78 8.00 -34.93
CA ALA A 629 -37.37 7.61 -34.88
C ALA A 629 -36.74 7.91 -33.50
N TRP A 630 -37.01 9.08 -32.93
CA TRP A 630 -36.55 9.44 -31.58
C TRP A 630 -37.18 8.55 -30.49
N ARG A 631 -38.47 8.19 -30.63
CA ARG A 631 -39.15 7.23 -29.73
C ARG A 631 -38.54 5.83 -29.81
N LEU A 632 -38.31 5.33 -31.03
CA LEU A 632 -37.69 4.03 -31.25
C LEU A 632 -36.28 4.00 -30.65
N GLY A 633 -35.52 5.09 -30.81
CA GLY A 633 -34.21 5.26 -30.17
C GLY A 633 -34.23 5.17 -28.65
N ILE A 634 -35.26 5.72 -27.97
CA ILE A 634 -35.40 5.60 -26.50
C ILE A 634 -35.74 4.16 -26.07
N VAL A 635 -36.60 3.46 -26.81
CA VAL A 635 -36.96 2.07 -26.50
C VAL A 635 -35.78 1.12 -26.79
N ILE A 636 -35.05 1.33 -27.90
CA ILE A 636 -33.82 0.61 -28.20
C ILE A 636 -32.76 0.87 -27.12
N LEU A 637 -32.54 2.14 -26.72
CA LEU A 637 -31.63 2.48 -25.63
C LEU A 637 -32.02 1.78 -24.32
N GLY A 638 -33.31 1.76 -23.98
CA GLY A 638 -33.82 1.03 -22.81
C GLY A 638 -33.54 -0.47 -22.89
N ALA A 639 -33.79 -1.09 -24.04
CA ALA A 639 -33.48 -2.51 -24.27
C ALA A 639 -31.97 -2.80 -24.22
N CYS A 640 -31.13 -1.93 -24.77
CA CYS A 640 -29.68 -2.02 -24.67
C CYS A 640 -29.19 -1.88 -23.20
N CYS A 641 -29.78 -0.97 -22.41
CA CYS A 641 -29.47 -0.85 -20.98
C CYS A 641 -29.89 -2.10 -20.19
N ILE A 642 -31.04 -2.72 -20.51
CA ILE A 642 -31.44 -3.99 -19.90
C ILE A 642 -30.47 -5.11 -20.31
N ALA A 643 -30.12 -5.24 -21.59
CA ALA A 643 -29.19 -6.27 -22.07
C ALA A 643 -27.78 -6.12 -21.47
N ALA A 644 -27.27 -4.89 -21.40
CA ALA A 644 -26.01 -4.57 -20.74
C ALA A 644 -26.07 -4.83 -19.23
N GLY A 645 -27.19 -4.48 -18.58
CA GLY A 645 -27.42 -4.74 -17.16
C GLY A 645 -27.46 -6.24 -16.84
N VAL A 646 -28.16 -7.06 -17.64
CA VAL A 646 -28.19 -8.53 -17.47
C VAL A 646 -26.81 -9.14 -17.74
N TYR A 647 -26.10 -8.65 -18.77
CA TYR A 647 -24.73 -9.10 -19.05
C TYR A 647 -23.77 -8.77 -17.90
N LEU A 648 -23.80 -7.54 -17.37
CA LEU A 648 -23.00 -7.16 -16.21
C LEU A 648 -23.40 -7.96 -14.97
N LEU A 649 -24.69 -8.10 -14.66
CA LEU A 649 -25.15 -8.85 -13.47
C LEU A 649 -24.59 -10.28 -13.43
N ARG A 650 -24.52 -10.94 -14.59
CA ARG A 650 -23.97 -12.30 -14.70
C ARG A 650 -22.44 -12.38 -14.72
N ASN A 651 -21.76 -11.39 -15.31
CA ASN A 651 -20.32 -11.46 -15.60
C ASN A 651 -19.47 -10.48 -14.78
N TRP A 652 -20.05 -9.67 -13.90
CA TRP A 652 -19.33 -8.60 -13.19
C TRP A 652 -18.17 -9.14 -12.34
N ILE A 653 -18.36 -10.26 -11.65
CA ILE A 653 -17.32 -10.88 -10.82
C ILE A 653 -16.13 -11.35 -11.69
N ASP A 654 -16.39 -12.01 -12.82
CA ASP A 654 -15.36 -12.41 -13.80
C ASP A 654 -14.66 -11.22 -14.45
N ILE A 655 -15.42 -10.20 -14.85
CA ILE A 655 -14.90 -8.98 -15.49
C ILE A 655 -14.02 -8.21 -14.50
N PHE A 656 -14.49 -8.02 -13.25
CA PHE A 656 -13.73 -7.42 -12.17
C PHE A 656 -12.47 -8.23 -11.86
N THR A 657 -12.59 -9.56 -11.72
CA THR A 657 -11.46 -10.47 -11.46
C THR A 657 -10.43 -10.43 -12.59
N ARG A 658 -10.84 -10.32 -13.86
CA ARG A 658 -9.92 -10.21 -15.02
C ARG A 658 -9.27 -8.83 -15.15
N MET A 659 -9.95 -7.76 -14.76
CA MET A 659 -9.35 -6.42 -14.71
C MET A 659 -8.34 -6.33 -13.55
N ARG A 660 -8.78 -6.68 -12.34
CA ARG A 660 -7.99 -6.67 -11.11
C ARG A 660 -6.83 -7.66 -11.15
N GLY A 661 -7.00 -8.84 -11.75
CA GLY A 661 -5.96 -9.88 -11.83
C GLY A 661 -4.70 -9.41 -12.56
N LYS A 662 -4.81 -8.46 -13.50
CA LYS A 662 -3.64 -7.86 -14.16
C LYS A 662 -2.83 -6.92 -13.26
N GLU A 663 -3.47 -6.32 -12.25
CA GLU A 663 -2.86 -5.41 -11.28
C GLU A 663 -2.39 -6.18 -10.01
N MET A 664 -3.07 -7.28 -9.67
CA MET A 664 -2.72 -8.17 -8.55
C MET A 664 -1.67 -9.23 -8.89
N ALA A 665 -1.52 -9.63 -10.15
CA ALA A 665 -0.52 -10.62 -10.54
C ALA A 665 0.89 -10.20 -10.11
N LEU A 666 1.54 -11.07 -9.36
CA LEU A 666 2.85 -10.81 -8.77
C LEU A 666 3.88 -10.65 -9.89
N SER A 667 4.55 -9.49 -9.97
CA SER A 667 5.53 -9.17 -11.00
C SER A 667 6.53 -8.14 -10.49
N PRO A 668 7.72 -7.97 -11.11
CA PRO A 668 8.73 -6.98 -10.68
C PRO A 668 8.25 -5.52 -10.67
N THR A 669 7.07 -5.25 -11.24
CA THR A 669 6.47 -3.92 -11.36
C THR A 669 5.11 -3.81 -10.65
N SER A 670 4.61 -4.88 -10.00
CA SER A 670 3.34 -4.80 -9.26
C SER A 670 3.54 -4.15 -7.88
N PRO A 671 2.61 -3.32 -7.39
CA PRO A 671 2.71 -2.73 -6.05
C PRO A 671 2.81 -3.78 -4.93
N ALA A 672 2.24 -4.96 -5.15
CA ALA A 672 2.30 -6.08 -4.22
C ALA A 672 3.72 -6.70 -4.07
N PHE A 673 4.66 -6.43 -4.99
CA PHE A 673 5.97 -7.07 -4.98
C PHE A 673 6.82 -6.71 -3.75
N GLU A 674 6.92 -5.42 -3.39
CA GLU A 674 7.76 -5.00 -2.25
C GLU A 674 7.20 -5.54 -0.93
N GLY A 675 5.89 -5.42 -0.71
CA GLY A 675 5.22 -5.96 0.48
C GLY A 675 5.17 -7.49 0.53
N TRP A 676 5.32 -8.17 -0.61
CA TRP A 676 5.54 -9.62 -0.67
C TRP A 676 6.99 -9.99 -0.37
N LYS A 677 7.96 -9.23 -0.88
CA LYS A 677 9.38 -9.49 -0.67
C LYS A 677 9.75 -9.31 0.81
N VAL A 678 9.32 -8.20 1.41
CA VAL A 678 9.53 -7.86 2.82
C VAL A 678 8.18 -7.48 3.43
N SER A 679 7.70 -8.26 4.41
CA SER A 679 6.40 -8.01 5.03
C SER A 679 6.36 -6.62 5.69
N PRO A 680 5.35 -5.78 5.41
CA PRO A 680 5.15 -4.50 6.10
C PRO A 680 4.53 -4.68 7.49
N LEU A 681 4.05 -5.88 7.83
CA LEU A 681 3.43 -6.20 9.11
C LEU A 681 4.49 -6.69 10.13
N PRO A 682 4.40 -6.29 11.41
CA PRO A 682 5.27 -6.82 12.45
C PRO A 682 4.90 -8.28 12.74
N LEU A 683 5.80 -9.21 12.38
CA LEU A 683 5.63 -10.64 12.65
C LEU A 683 6.19 -10.96 14.04
N ASN A 684 5.31 -11.42 14.94
CA ASN A 684 5.70 -11.92 16.27
C ASN A 684 5.69 -13.44 16.24
N PHE A 685 6.86 -14.04 16.40
CA PHE A 685 7.07 -15.47 16.55
C PHE A 685 7.25 -15.79 18.04
N ASP A 686 6.21 -16.36 18.65
CA ASP A 686 6.16 -16.64 20.07
C ASP A 686 6.41 -18.13 20.32
N VAL A 687 7.38 -18.44 21.19
CA VAL A 687 7.74 -19.83 21.52
C VAL A 687 7.48 -20.12 22.99
N TYR A 688 6.92 -21.30 23.24
CA TYR A 688 6.57 -21.82 24.55
C TYR A 688 7.30 -23.15 24.76
N LEU A 689 8.14 -23.23 25.79
CA LEU A 689 8.92 -24.43 26.12
C LEU A 689 8.21 -25.25 27.20
N PHE A 690 8.25 -26.57 27.10
CA PHE A 690 7.73 -27.45 28.15
C PHE A 690 8.87 -27.93 29.06
N ASN A 691 8.87 -27.46 30.31
CA ASN A 691 9.83 -27.83 31.33
C ASN A 691 9.36 -29.11 32.05
N TRP A 692 10.15 -30.18 31.93
CA TRP A 692 9.86 -31.49 32.49
C TRP A 692 10.37 -31.60 33.93
N THR A 693 9.47 -31.81 34.90
CA THR A 693 9.82 -31.66 36.33
C THR A 693 10.20 -32.96 37.03
N ASN A 694 9.91 -34.13 36.47
CA ASN A 694 10.13 -35.45 37.08
C ASN A 694 10.73 -36.51 36.12
N PRO A 695 11.82 -36.22 35.38
CA PRO A 695 12.37 -37.14 34.39
C PRO A 695 12.90 -38.47 34.96
N GLU A 696 13.31 -38.50 36.22
CA GLU A 696 13.75 -39.70 36.94
C GLU A 696 12.63 -40.72 37.19
N ASP A 697 11.36 -40.30 37.18
CA ASP A 697 10.21 -41.19 37.35
C ASP A 697 9.79 -41.90 36.03
N LEU A 698 10.45 -41.62 34.89
CA LEU A 698 10.09 -42.22 33.60
C LEU A 698 10.63 -43.65 33.45
N TYR A 699 9.85 -44.61 33.93
CA TYR A 699 10.06 -46.03 33.67
C TYR A 699 8.71 -46.79 33.56
N GLU A 700 8.74 -47.92 32.88
CA GLU A 700 7.60 -48.82 32.70
C GLU A 700 7.12 -49.36 34.05
N GLY A 701 5.83 -49.16 34.36
CA GLY A 701 5.24 -49.46 35.66
C GLY A 701 5.42 -48.38 36.74
N SER A 702 5.93 -47.19 36.39
CA SER A 702 5.97 -46.05 37.31
C SER A 702 4.55 -45.58 37.70
N PRO A 703 4.29 -45.27 38.99
CA PRO A 703 2.98 -44.80 39.45
C PRO A 703 2.73 -43.30 39.20
N LYS A 704 3.72 -42.57 38.64
CA LYS A 704 3.63 -41.14 38.32
C LYS A 704 3.72 -40.96 36.81
N LYS A 705 2.92 -40.05 36.26
CA LYS A 705 3.07 -39.63 34.86
C LYS A 705 4.18 -38.58 34.70
N PRO A 706 4.71 -38.38 33.49
CA PRO A 706 5.55 -37.22 33.18
C PRO A 706 4.76 -35.91 33.34
N HIS A 707 5.27 -35.02 34.19
CA HIS A 707 4.67 -33.71 34.45
C HIS A 707 5.45 -32.60 33.74
N PHE A 708 4.72 -31.75 33.02
CA PHE A 708 5.27 -30.66 32.22
C PHE A 708 4.68 -29.30 32.62
N VAL A 709 5.54 -28.32 32.84
CA VAL A 709 5.16 -26.92 33.10
C VAL A 709 5.50 -26.08 31.87
N GLN A 710 4.53 -25.37 31.31
CA GLN A 710 4.77 -24.44 30.20
C GLN A 710 5.52 -23.19 30.69
N LEU A 711 6.58 -22.82 29.98
CA LEU A 711 7.31 -21.56 30.14
C LEU A 711 7.24 -20.74 28.85
N GLY A 712 6.86 -19.47 28.95
CA GLY A 712 6.74 -18.55 27.82
C GLY A 712 5.56 -17.56 27.94
N PRO A 713 5.28 -16.76 26.89
CA PRO A 713 6.01 -16.75 25.62
C PRO A 713 7.44 -16.22 25.75
N TYR A 714 8.34 -16.79 24.96
CA TYR A 714 9.60 -16.19 24.53
C TYR A 714 9.35 -15.57 23.16
N ARG A 715 9.14 -14.26 23.11
CA ARG A 715 8.76 -13.52 21.90
C ARG A 715 9.98 -13.14 21.08
N PHE A 716 9.93 -13.43 19.79
CA PHE A 716 10.90 -12.96 18.80
C PHE A 716 10.17 -12.17 17.72
N ARG A 717 10.70 -11.00 17.35
CA ARG A 717 10.24 -10.27 16.17
C ARG A 717 10.95 -10.86 14.96
N GLU A 718 10.20 -11.48 14.04
CA GLU A 718 10.73 -11.96 12.78
C GLU A 718 10.79 -10.79 11.77
N LYS A 719 11.91 -10.70 11.03
CA LYS A 719 12.05 -9.85 9.85
C LYS A 719 12.41 -10.73 8.66
N PRO A 720 11.44 -11.10 7.81
CA PRO A 720 11.68 -11.90 6.62
C PRO A 720 12.04 -11.02 5.43
N ASP A 721 12.89 -11.56 4.57
CA ASP A 721 13.22 -11.05 3.25
C ASP A 721 13.21 -12.22 2.25
N LYS A 722 12.79 -11.96 1.00
CA LYS A 722 12.88 -12.93 -0.09
C LYS A 722 14.09 -12.60 -0.94
N VAL A 723 15.03 -13.52 -0.94
CA VAL A 723 16.31 -13.42 -1.65
C VAL A 723 16.36 -14.40 -2.81
N ASP A 724 17.36 -14.24 -3.70
CA ASP A 724 17.58 -15.12 -4.85
C ASP A 724 16.35 -15.26 -5.77
N ILE A 725 15.64 -14.14 -6.00
CA ILE A 725 14.39 -14.10 -6.75
C ILE A 725 14.64 -14.24 -8.26
N GLU A 726 14.16 -15.33 -8.86
CA GLU A 726 14.22 -15.60 -10.31
C GLU A 726 12.80 -15.71 -10.91
N TRP A 727 12.56 -15.03 -12.03
CA TRP A 727 11.22 -14.93 -12.64
C TRP A 727 11.08 -15.78 -13.89
N HIS A 728 10.11 -16.70 -13.88
CA HIS A 728 9.88 -17.68 -14.93
C HIS A 728 8.66 -17.30 -15.77
N SER A 729 8.88 -16.46 -16.79
CA SER A 729 7.79 -15.97 -17.67
C SER A 729 7.13 -17.04 -18.54
N HIS A 730 7.74 -18.22 -18.68
CA HIS A 730 7.28 -19.30 -19.55
C HIS A 730 6.21 -20.21 -18.90
N ASN A 731 6.16 -20.26 -17.56
CA ASN A 731 5.19 -21.02 -16.76
C ASN A 731 4.45 -20.13 -15.74
N ALA A 732 4.66 -18.80 -15.80
CA ALA A 732 4.14 -17.79 -14.88
C ALA A 732 4.48 -18.03 -13.40
N SER A 733 5.68 -18.51 -13.10
CA SER A 733 6.15 -18.75 -11.72
C SER A 733 7.33 -17.85 -11.31
N VAL A 734 7.65 -17.84 -10.02
CA VAL A 734 8.78 -17.14 -9.42
C VAL A 734 9.46 -18.06 -8.40
N SER A 735 10.77 -18.25 -8.55
CA SER A 735 11.62 -18.96 -7.58
C SER A 735 12.25 -17.97 -6.60
N PHE A 736 12.39 -18.34 -5.33
CA PHE A 736 13.03 -17.53 -4.30
C PHE A 736 13.46 -18.39 -3.08
N ARG A 737 14.23 -17.79 -2.18
CA ARG A 737 14.49 -18.32 -0.82
C ARG A 737 14.01 -17.35 0.25
N LYS A 738 13.45 -17.87 1.35
CA LYS A 738 13.12 -17.07 2.54
C LYS A 738 14.38 -16.92 3.41
N LYS A 739 14.71 -15.68 3.78
CA LYS A 739 15.75 -15.34 4.75
C LYS A 739 15.12 -14.59 5.91
N ALA A 740 15.22 -15.10 7.14
CA ALA A 740 14.51 -14.53 8.28
C ALA A 740 15.45 -14.23 9.46
N TYR A 741 15.40 -13.00 9.97
CA TYR A 741 16.14 -12.59 11.16
C TYR A 741 15.21 -12.50 12.39
N PHE A 742 15.66 -13.04 13.52
CA PHE A 742 14.89 -13.12 14.76
C PHE A 742 15.52 -12.28 15.87
N PHE A 743 14.74 -11.34 16.39
CA PHE A 743 15.18 -10.42 17.45
C PHE A 743 14.34 -10.65 18.71
N PHE A 744 14.97 -11.10 19.80
CA PHE A 744 14.27 -11.34 21.07
C PHE A 744 13.65 -10.06 21.63
N ASP A 745 12.38 -10.13 22.03
CA ASP A 745 11.63 -9.03 22.62
C ASP A 745 11.35 -9.28 24.10
N ALA A 746 12.30 -8.86 24.93
CA ALA A 746 12.21 -8.96 26.39
C ALA A 746 11.01 -8.22 27.00
N ALA A 747 10.42 -7.23 26.29
CA ALA A 747 9.25 -6.50 26.78
C ALA A 747 7.92 -7.17 26.39
N GLY A 748 7.94 -8.05 25.39
CA GLY A 748 6.81 -8.87 24.97
C GLY A 748 6.88 -10.33 25.42
N SER A 749 7.90 -10.70 26.21
CA SER A 749 8.12 -12.04 26.74
C SER A 749 7.77 -12.12 28.23
N ASN A 750 7.34 -13.30 28.70
CA ASN A 750 7.03 -13.55 30.11
C ASN A 750 8.19 -14.24 30.87
N GLY A 751 9.29 -14.55 30.17
CA GLY A 751 10.49 -15.19 30.70
C GLY A 751 11.76 -14.65 30.04
N THR A 752 12.93 -15.05 30.54
CA THR A 752 14.23 -14.65 30.01
C THR A 752 14.87 -15.76 29.17
N LEU A 753 15.78 -15.41 28.26
CA LEU A 753 16.53 -16.44 27.52
C LEU A 753 17.47 -17.27 28.44
N GLN A 754 17.67 -16.84 29.68
CA GLN A 754 18.48 -17.51 30.70
C GLN A 754 17.64 -18.49 31.55
N ASP A 755 16.33 -18.55 31.35
CA ASP A 755 15.43 -19.49 32.03
C ASP A 755 15.88 -20.94 31.76
N VAL A 756 15.93 -21.75 32.82
CA VAL A 756 16.44 -23.12 32.76
C VAL A 756 15.31 -24.10 32.49
N VAL A 757 15.41 -24.86 31.40
CA VAL A 757 14.41 -25.81 30.93
C VAL A 757 15.03 -27.21 30.84
N THR A 758 14.42 -28.16 31.55
CA THR A 758 14.69 -29.59 31.38
C THR A 758 13.77 -30.16 30.32
N SER A 759 14.33 -30.83 29.32
CA SER A 759 13.58 -31.48 28.24
C SER A 759 14.19 -32.85 27.91
N VAL A 760 13.67 -33.53 26.89
CA VAL A 760 14.10 -34.87 26.49
C VAL A 760 15.51 -34.83 25.87
N ASN A 761 16.40 -35.74 26.27
CA ASN A 761 17.70 -35.92 25.60
C ASN A 761 17.49 -36.74 24.30
N THR A 762 16.99 -36.04 23.28
CA THR A 762 16.63 -36.61 21.98
C THR A 762 17.82 -37.23 21.25
N VAL A 763 19.05 -36.73 21.49
CA VAL A 763 20.28 -37.23 20.87
C VAL A 763 20.77 -38.51 21.53
N ALA A 764 20.77 -38.61 22.86
CA ALA A 764 21.14 -39.85 23.53
C ALA A 764 20.16 -40.99 23.20
N HIS A 765 18.86 -40.71 23.07
CA HIS A 765 17.87 -41.70 22.62
C HIS A 765 18.01 -42.06 21.13
N ALA A 766 18.28 -41.09 20.24
CA ALA A 766 18.55 -41.37 18.83
C ALA A 766 19.83 -42.23 18.65
N GLY A 767 20.89 -41.91 19.39
CA GLY A 767 22.10 -42.71 19.48
C GLY A 767 21.83 -44.12 20.00
N ALA A 768 21.06 -44.25 21.08
CA ALA A 768 20.63 -45.54 21.62
C ALA A 768 19.90 -46.39 20.57
N ARG A 769 18.92 -45.83 19.84
CA ARG A 769 18.21 -46.54 18.75
C ARG A 769 19.16 -46.97 17.63
N ARG A 770 20.14 -46.13 17.27
CA ARG A 770 21.12 -46.42 16.20
C ARG A 770 22.12 -47.52 16.59
N PHE A 771 22.69 -47.47 17.78
CA PHE A 771 23.63 -48.49 18.28
C PHE A 771 22.93 -49.78 18.74
N GLY A 772 21.70 -49.67 19.25
CA GLY A 772 20.84 -50.80 19.62
C GLY A 772 20.49 -51.75 18.46
N GLN A 773 20.60 -51.26 17.22
CA GLN A 773 20.40 -52.05 15.99
C GLN A 773 21.66 -52.78 15.51
N LEU A 774 22.82 -52.57 16.14
CA LEU A 774 24.08 -53.25 15.80
C LEU A 774 24.19 -54.60 16.53
N ASN A 775 25.31 -55.30 16.35
CA ASN A 775 25.55 -56.58 17.04
C ASN A 775 25.69 -56.40 18.56
N SER A 776 25.57 -57.51 19.31
CA SER A 776 25.56 -57.51 20.79
C SER A 776 26.79 -56.86 21.43
N PHE A 777 27.95 -56.85 20.77
CA PHE A 777 29.15 -56.17 21.27
C PHE A 777 28.99 -54.64 21.20
N PHE A 778 28.54 -54.09 20.08
CA PHE A 778 28.27 -52.65 19.96
C PHE A 778 27.07 -52.22 20.80
N GLN A 779 26.05 -53.07 20.95
CA GLN A 779 24.95 -52.83 21.91
C GLN A 779 25.48 -52.71 23.33
N PHE A 780 26.31 -53.66 23.79
CA PHE A 780 26.92 -53.64 25.13
C PHE A 780 27.77 -52.38 25.34
N MET A 781 28.67 -52.05 24.40
CA MET A 781 29.49 -50.84 24.46
C MET A 781 28.63 -49.57 24.58
N ALA A 782 27.61 -49.42 23.74
CA ALA A 782 26.69 -48.28 23.81
C ALA A 782 25.88 -48.26 25.12
N SER A 783 25.45 -49.43 25.61
CA SER A 783 24.73 -49.60 26.88
C SER A 783 25.57 -49.10 28.06
N THR A 784 26.82 -49.53 28.17
CA THR A 784 27.76 -49.07 29.22
C THR A 784 28.11 -47.59 29.06
N THR A 785 28.44 -47.12 27.85
CA THR A 785 28.84 -45.72 27.62
C THR A 785 27.69 -44.74 27.85
N LEU A 786 26.50 -44.98 27.31
CA LEU A 786 25.36 -44.08 27.48
C LEU A 786 24.89 -44.05 28.93
N SER A 787 24.75 -45.22 29.58
CA SER A 787 24.26 -45.30 30.97
C SER A 787 25.23 -44.74 32.02
N SER A 788 26.50 -44.48 31.65
CA SER A 788 27.50 -43.84 32.53
C SER A 788 27.76 -42.37 32.21
N THR A 789 27.35 -41.87 31.03
CA THR A 789 27.68 -40.50 30.58
C THR A 789 26.47 -39.64 30.19
N GLN A 790 25.27 -40.20 30.06
CA GLN A 790 24.06 -39.51 29.61
C GLN A 790 22.88 -39.75 30.58
N LYS A 791 21.83 -38.94 30.41
CA LYS A 791 20.53 -39.07 31.09
C LYS A 791 19.41 -39.09 30.05
N VAL A 792 18.23 -39.55 30.46
CA VAL A 792 17.01 -39.55 29.62
C VAL A 792 16.53 -38.11 29.33
N SER A 793 16.78 -37.18 30.25
CA SER A 793 16.58 -35.74 30.10
C SER A 793 17.89 -34.98 29.95
N GLU A 794 17.80 -33.76 29.42
CA GLU A 794 18.88 -32.78 29.28
C GLU A 794 18.36 -31.43 29.80
N THR A 795 19.19 -30.65 30.49
CA THR A 795 18.79 -29.36 31.11
C THR A 795 19.66 -28.23 30.56
N ARG A 796 19.03 -27.23 29.94
CA ARG A 796 19.69 -26.10 29.24
C ARG A 796 18.92 -24.80 29.40
N THR A 797 19.54 -23.69 29.06
CA THR A 797 18.86 -22.39 28.97
C THR A 797 17.91 -22.33 27.77
N ALA A 798 16.87 -21.48 27.84
CA ALA A 798 15.99 -21.21 26.70
C ALA A 798 16.75 -20.69 25.46
N GLU A 799 17.83 -19.91 25.66
CA GLU A 799 18.73 -19.46 24.58
C GLU A 799 19.35 -20.65 23.81
N GLU A 800 19.90 -21.62 24.55
CA GLU A 800 20.52 -22.83 24.02
C GLU A 800 19.50 -23.75 23.33
N TRP A 801 18.33 -23.96 23.94
CA TRP A 801 17.27 -24.80 23.35
C TRP A 801 16.69 -24.21 22.07
N LEU A 802 16.68 -22.89 21.90
CA LEU A 802 16.08 -22.21 20.75
C LEU A 802 17.09 -21.95 19.62
N PHE A 803 17.70 -20.76 19.59
CA PHE A 803 18.44 -20.27 18.42
C PHE A 803 19.96 -20.44 18.52
N LYS A 804 20.54 -20.43 19.73
CA LYS A 804 22.00 -20.43 19.93
C LYS A 804 22.62 -21.81 19.76
N GLY A 805 21.90 -22.83 20.19
CA GLY A 805 22.31 -24.23 20.14
C GLY A 805 23.44 -24.57 21.11
N PHE A 806 23.32 -25.72 21.79
CA PHE A 806 24.38 -26.27 22.64
C PHE A 806 25.15 -27.39 21.93
N VAL A 807 26.41 -27.59 22.34
CA VAL A 807 27.26 -28.68 21.85
C VAL A 807 27.04 -29.91 22.74
N ASN A 808 26.92 -31.09 22.13
CA ASN A 808 26.81 -32.37 22.83
C ASN A 808 27.90 -33.34 22.32
N SER A 809 28.46 -34.13 23.24
CA SER A 809 29.57 -35.06 22.96
C SER A 809 29.21 -36.13 21.93
N LEU A 810 27.96 -36.61 21.91
CA LEU A 810 27.48 -37.60 20.94
C LEU A 810 27.33 -37.01 19.53
N VAL A 811 26.93 -35.75 19.40
CA VAL A 811 26.89 -35.05 18.09
C VAL A 811 28.31 -34.85 17.55
N THR A 812 29.24 -34.47 18.44
CA THR A 812 30.66 -34.28 18.10
C THR A 812 31.30 -35.61 17.65
N LEU A 813 31.04 -36.70 18.40
CA LEU A 813 31.50 -38.04 18.04
C LEU A 813 30.83 -38.55 16.76
N GLY A 814 29.53 -38.29 16.59
CA GLY A 814 28.77 -38.61 15.38
C GLY A 814 29.39 -37.98 14.13
N LYS A 815 29.73 -36.68 14.17
CA LYS A 815 30.43 -35.98 13.07
C LYS A 815 31.82 -36.54 12.75
N ILE A 816 32.50 -37.17 13.71
CA ILE A 816 33.81 -37.81 13.48
C ILE A 816 33.65 -39.18 12.81
N ILE A 817 32.56 -39.91 13.09
CA ILE A 817 32.31 -41.26 12.57
C ILE A 817 31.58 -41.22 11.21
N SER A 818 30.50 -40.43 11.14
CA SER A 818 29.65 -40.24 9.96
C SER A 818 29.34 -38.73 9.78
N PRO A 819 30.23 -37.95 9.15
CA PRO A 819 29.99 -36.52 8.92
C PRO A 819 28.71 -36.28 8.08
N ASP A 820 28.39 -37.17 7.14
CA ASP A 820 27.22 -37.05 6.26
C ASP A 820 25.88 -37.36 6.98
N ASP A 821 25.89 -38.21 8.02
CA ASP A 821 24.69 -38.54 8.80
C ASP A 821 24.31 -37.42 9.80
N VAL A 822 25.24 -36.50 10.12
CA VAL A 822 25.10 -35.52 11.21
C VAL A 822 25.40 -34.10 10.69
N PRO A 823 24.42 -33.41 10.05
CA PRO A 823 24.68 -32.10 9.42
C PRO A 823 24.99 -30.97 10.43
N TYR A 824 24.34 -30.95 11.60
CA TYR A 824 24.45 -29.86 12.57
C TYR A 824 25.60 -30.07 13.58
N ASP A 825 26.32 -29.00 13.93
CA ASP A 825 27.35 -28.97 14.99
C ASP A 825 26.77 -28.75 16.40
N ARG A 826 25.53 -28.24 16.49
CA ARG A 826 24.81 -27.93 17.73
C ARG A 826 23.38 -28.45 17.69
N ILE A 827 22.80 -28.61 18.88
CA ILE A 827 21.40 -28.97 19.10
C ILE A 827 20.63 -27.71 19.52
N GLY A 828 19.54 -27.40 18.83
CA GLY A 828 18.56 -26.38 19.22
C GLY A 828 17.38 -26.40 18.25
N TYR A 829 16.15 -26.19 18.72
CA TYR A 829 14.92 -26.35 17.93
C TYR A 829 14.76 -25.30 16.82
N GLN A 830 15.44 -24.16 16.93
CA GLN A 830 15.52 -23.11 15.90
C GLN A 830 16.99 -22.84 15.49
N TYR A 831 17.90 -23.78 15.77
CA TYR A 831 19.31 -23.64 15.44
C TYR A 831 19.51 -23.52 13.92
N ALA A 832 20.45 -22.67 13.51
CA ALA A 832 20.71 -22.31 12.11
C ALA A 832 19.51 -21.75 11.29
N ARG A 833 18.39 -21.36 11.93
CA ARG A 833 17.30 -20.61 11.27
C ARG A 833 17.64 -19.14 11.08
N ASN A 834 18.19 -18.50 12.11
CA ASN A 834 18.40 -17.04 12.15
C ASN A 834 19.40 -16.56 11.08
N GLY A 835 18.92 -15.75 10.13
CA GLY A 835 19.71 -15.21 9.01
C GLY A 835 20.01 -16.19 7.88
N SER A 836 19.53 -17.43 7.96
CA SER A 836 19.77 -18.47 6.95
C SER A 836 18.86 -18.32 5.74
N THR A 837 19.37 -18.63 4.55
CA THR A 837 18.61 -18.68 3.29
C THR A 837 18.16 -20.11 2.94
N SER A 838 18.88 -21.13 3.41
CA SER A 838 18.63 -22.53 3.07
C SER A 838 17.69 -23.24 4.02
N PHE A 839 17.35 -22.63 5.17
CA PHE A 839 16.59 -23.29 6.23
C PHE A 839 15.19 -23.73 5.78
N ASP A 840 14.46 -22.88 5.05
CA ASP A 840 13.11 -23.20 4.54
C ASP A 840 13.11 -23.81 3.13
N GLY A 841 14.28 -23.94 2.50
CA GLY A 841 14.47 -24.52 1.17
C GLY A 841 14.23 -23.55 0.00
N ASP A 842 14.49 -24.03 -1.22
CA ASP A 842 14.18 -23.30 -2.45
C ASP A 842 12.68 -23.42 -2.76
N ILE A 843 11.97 -22.30 -2.94
CA ILE A 843 10.51 -22.26 -3.16
C ILE A 843 10.23 -21.71 -4.56
N ASN A 844 9.40 -22.40 -5.35
CA ASN A 844 8.91 -21.92 -6.64
C ASN A 844 7.39 -21.81 -6.61
N MET A 845 6.84 -20.62 -6.88
CA MET A 845 5.45 -20.24 -6.63
C MET A 845 4.80 -19.61 -7.87
N PHE A 846 3.53 -19.89 -8.13
CA PHE A 846 2.77 -19.27 -9.21
C PHE A 846 2.43 -17.80 -8.92
N THR A 847 2.69 -16.94 -9.90
CA THR A 847 2.49 -15.49 -9.82
C THR A 847 1.04 -15.04 -10.01
N GLY A 848 0.21 -15.88 -10.62
CA GLY A 848 -1.13 -15.52 -11.08
C GLY A 848 -1.18 -14.73 -12.40
N ALA A 849 -0.05 -14.55 -13.08
CA ALA A 849 0.02 -13.75 -14.32
C ALA A 849 -0.60 -14.42 -15.56
N ASP A 850 -0.66 -15.76 -15.60
CA ASP A 850 -1.42 -16.52 -16.58
C ASP A 850 -2.87 -16.75 -16.13
N ASP A 851 -3.04 -17.14 -14.86
CA ASP A 851 -4.28 -17.55 -14.24
C ASP A 851 -4.27 -17.21 -12.76
N ILE A 852 -5.06 -16.20 -12.39
CA ILE A 852 -5.12 -15.68 -11.02
C ILE A 852 -5.64 -16.72 -10.00
N SER A 853 -6.30 -17.80 -10.44
CA SER A 853 -6.71 -18.91 -9.55
C SER A 853 -5.52 -19.71 -9.00
N LYS A 854 -4.32 -19.52 -9.55
CA LYS A 854 -3.06 -20.12 -9.08
C LYS A 854 -2.27 -19.17 -8.18
N MET A 855 -2.70 -17.92 -7.98
CA MET A 855 -1.91 -16.91 -7.27
C MET A 855 -1.50 -17.40 -5.86
N GLY A 856 -0.21 -17.31 -5.55
CA GLY A 856 0.35 -17.73 -4.27
C GLY A 856 0.52 -19.24 -4.09
N GLN A 857 0.04 -20.08 -5.02
CA GLN A 857 0.21 -21.54 -4.94
C GLN A 857 1.65 -21.96 -5.24
N ILE A 858 2.22 -22.84 -4.42
CA ILE A 858 3.54 -23.40 -4.66
C ILE A 858 3.48 -24.43 -5.79
N TYR A 859 4.37 -24.27 -6.77
CA TYR A 859 4.60 -25.22 -7.86
C TYR A 859 5.59 -26.32 -7.45
N SER A 860 6.71 -25.96 -6.82
CA SER A 860 7.69 -26.92 -6.31
C SER A 860 8.46 -26.39 -5.10
N TRP A 861 8.95 -27.32 -4.29
CA TRP A 861 9.80 -27.06 -3.12
C TRP A 861 11.05 -27.94 -3.21
N ASN A 862 12.23 -27.36 -3.01
CA ASN A 862 13.53 -27.99 -3.26
C ASN A 862 13.58 -28.70 -4.64
N ASN A 863 13.04 -28.02 -5.66
CA ASN A 863 12.89 -28.48 -7.04
C ASN A 863 12.04 -29.75 -7.24
N LYS A 864 11.20 -30.13 -6.26
CA LYS A 864 10.25 -31.25 -6.35
C LYS A 864 8.80 -30.81 -6.25
N THR A 865 7.91 -31.46 -7.01
CA THR A 865 6.45 -31.30 -6.93
C THR A 865 5.80 -32.26 -5.91
N HIS A 866 6.58 -33.19 -5.36
CA HIS A 866 6.21 -34.14 -4.31
C HIS A 866 7.41 -34.37 -3.40
N THR A 867 7.22 -34.35 -2.08
CA THR A 867 8.32 -34.34 -1.11
C THR A 867 8.97 -35.71 -0.93
N GLY A 868 8.22 -36.79 -1.15
CA GLY A 868 8.62 -38.17 -0.84
C GLY A 868 8.62 -38.49 0.67
N ALA A 869 8.20 -37.56 1.54
CA ALA A 869 8.09 -37.81 2.98
C ALA A 869 6.85 -38.67 3.30
N PHE A 870 5.73 -38.39 2.63
CA PHE A 870 4.47 -39.12 2.70
C PHE A 870 4.07 -39.62 1.32
N ASP A 871 3.31 -40.72 1.27
CA ASP A 871 2.88 -41.31 0.01
C ASP A 871 1.67 -40.58 -0.60
N GLY A 872 1.31 -40.95 -1.84
CA GLY A 872 0.09 -40.49 -2.51
C GLY A 872 -0.08 -38.97 -2.53
N ALA A 873 -1.28 -38.50 -2.15
CA ALA A 873 -1.62 -37.07 -2.12
C ALA A 873 -0.94 -36.31 -0.97
N CYS A 874 -0.64 -36.98 0.15
CA CYS A 874 -0.13 -36.36 1.37
C CYS A 874 1.25 -35.71 1.20
N GLY A 875 2.11 -36.28 0.35
CA GLY A 875 3.43 -35.73 0.02
C GLY A 875 3.43 -34.69 -1.10
N LYS A 876 2.27 -34.35 -1.70
CA LYS A 876 2.19 -33.41 -2.82
C LYS A 876 2.50 -31.98 -2.36
N VAL A 877 3.33 -31.27 -3.13
CA VAL A 877 3.54 -29.84 -2.96
C VAL A 877 2.39 -29.09 -3.62
N MET A 878 1.59 -28.40 -2.79
CA MET A 878 0.45 -27.56 -3.18
C MET A 878 0.04 -26.68 -1.99
N GLY A 879 -0.82 -25.69 -2.22
CA GLY A 879 -1.19 -24.70 -1.21
C GLY A 879 -0.31 -23.44 -1.27
N SER A 880 -0.65 -22.46 -0.43
CA SER A 880 0.08 -21.21 -0.27
C SER A 880 1.17 -21.32 0.81
N MET A 881 2.14 -20.40 0.82
CA MET A 881 2.99 -20.13 1.99
C MET A 881 2.26 -19.34 3.10
N GLY A 882 1.01 -18.92 2.88
CA GLY A 882 0.17 -18.19 3.84
C GLY A 882 0.01 -16.69 3.54
N GLU A 883 0.75 -16.17 2.56
CA GLU A 883 0.82 -14.73 2.25
C GLU A 883 -0.25 -14.28 1.24
N PHE A 884 -0.53 -15.11 0.23
CA PHE A 884 -1.55 -14.89 -0.79
C PHE A 884 -2.31 -16.18 -1.08
N PHE A 885 -3.63 -16.11 -1.18
CA PHE A 885 -4.48 -17.19 -1.62
C PHE A 885 -5.20 -16.81 -2.93
N PRO A 886 -5.71 -17.78 -3.69
CA PRO A 886 -6.55 -17.51 -4.85
C PRO A 886 -7.75 -16.62 -4.51
N PRO A 887 -8.12 -15.65 -5.37
CA PRO A 887 -9.27 -14.78 -5.13
C PRO A 887 -10.60 -15.52 -5.33
N ASN A 888 -11.68 -14.93 -4.80
CA ASN A 888 -13.05 -15.44 -4.85
C ASN A 888 -13.21 -16.77 -4.07
N LEU A 889 -12.77 -16.77 -2.80
CA LEU A 889 -12.83 -17.90 -1.89
C LEU A 889 -14.27 -18.36 -1.63
N SER A 890 -14.43 -19.68 -1.51
CA SER A 890 -15.68 -20.39 -1.25
C SER A 890 -15.77 -20.79 0.23
N THR A 891 -16.99 -20.89 0.75
CA THR A 891 -17.24 -21.45 2.10
C THR A 891 -17.30 -22.99 2.12
N ASN A 892 -17.29 -23.63 0.93
CA ASN A 892 -17.45 -25.07 0.79
C ASN A 892 -16.12 -25.81 0.55
N ASP A 893 -15.03 -25.08 0.34
CA ASP A 893 -13.75 -25.60 -0.14
C ASP A 893 -12.64 -25.20 0.83
N SER A 894 -11.87 -26.18 1.32
CA SER A 894 -10.75 -25.94 2.25
C SER A 894 -9.58 -25.22 1.56
N VAL A 895 -8.95 -24.27 2.25
CA VAL A 895 -7.70 -23.63 1.76
C VAL A 895 -6.49 -24.42 2.26
N TYR A 896 -5.44 -24.50 1.44
CA TYR A 896 -4.24 -25.28 1.75
C TYR A 896 -3.06 -24.38 2.07
N LEU A 897 -2.42 -24.64 3.21
CA LEU A 897 -1.20 -23.99 3.68
C LEU A 897 -0.04 -24.99 3.62
N TYR A 898 0.97 -24.74 2.78
CA TYR A 898 2.16 -25.57 2.71
C TYR A 898 3.14 -25.19 3.83
N MET A 899 3.59 -26.18 4.59
CA MET A 899 4.54 -25.96 5.68
C MET A 899 5.86 -26.69 5.41
N PRO A 900 6.94 -26.00 5.01
CA PRO A 900 8.24 -26.61 4.68
C PRO A 900 8.86 -27.49 5.78
N LYS A 901 8.47 -27.33 7.04
CA LYS A 901 8.94 -28.18 8.17
C LYS A 901 8.03 -29.37 8.50
N MET A 902 6.82 -29.38 7.95
CA MET A 902 5.93 -30.55 7.95
C MET A 902 5.99 -31.30 6.62
N CYS A 903 6.53 -30.69 5.56
CA CYS A 903 6.76 -31.27 4.22
C CYS A 903 5.50 -31.83 3.55
N ARG A 904 4.37 -31.15 3.81
CA ARG A 904 3.04 -31.40 3.26
C ARG A 904 2.23 -30.11 3.18
N ALA A 905 1.14 -30.15 2.45
CA ALA A 905 0.04 -29.21 2.59
C ALA A 905 -0.83 -29.55 3.82
N VAL A 906 -1.23 -28.53 4.57
CA VAL A 906 -2.17 -28.58 5.69
C VAL A 906 -3.49 -27.97 5.22
N PRO A 907 -4.62 -28.71 5.25
CA PRO A 907 -5.95 -28.16 4.96
C PRO A 907 -6.45 -27.30 6.13
N LEU A 908 -7.13 -26.20 5.81
CA LEU A 908 -7.85 -25.34 6.74
C LEU A 908 -9.30 -25.19 6.24
N ASP A 909 -10.27 -25.54 7.06
CA ASP A 909 -11.69 -25.58 6.67
C ASP A 909 -12.40 -24.30 7.10
N PHE A 910 -13.38 -23.86 6.31
CA PHE A 910 -14.21 -22.71 6.69
C PHE A 910 -14.99 -23.00 7.98
N THR A 911 -14.85 -22.14 8.98
CA THR A 911 -15.59 -22.26 10.26
C THR A 911 -16.61 -21.14 10.48
N GLU A 912 -16.26 -19.89 10.15
CA GLU A 912 -17.13 -18.74 10.44
C GLU A 912 -16.77 -17.52 9.57
N THR A 913 -17.72 -16.57 9.43
CA THR A 913 -17.47 -15.25 8.84
C THR A 913 -17.30 -14.22 9.94
N ILE A 914 -16.16 -13.51 9.94
CA ILE A 914 -15.82 -12.50 10.95
C ILE A 914 -15.63 -11.12 10.31
N SER A 915 -15.48 -10.08 11.13
CA SER A 915 -15.08 -8.74 10.68
C SER A 915 -13.76 -8.33 11.32
N VAL A 916 -12.79 -7.94 10.49
CA VAL A 916 -11.46 -7.47 10.89
C VAL A 916 -11.33 -6.01 10.46
N HIS A 917 -11.34 -5.10 11.43
CA HIS A 917 -11.29 -3.64 11.21
C HIS A 917 -12.32 -3.12 10.19
N GLY A 918 -13.53 -3.71 10.21
CA GLY A 918 -14.65 -3.35 9.31
C GLY A 918 -14.68 -4.11 7.98
N VAL A 919 -13.64 -4.89 7.64
CA VAL A 919 -13.60 -5.75 6.46
C VAL A 919 -14.16 -7.13 6.79
N THR A 920 -15.05 -7.66 5.95
CA THR A 920 -15.55 -9.04 6.09
C THR A 920 -14.47 -10.05 5.68
N ALA A 921 -14.22 -11.06 6.52
CA ALA A 921 -13.27 -12.13 6.26
C ALA A 921 -13.88 -13.51 6.56
N TYR A 922 -13.49 -14.52 5.80
CA TYR A 922 -13.80 -15.92 6.06
C TYR A 922 -12.68 -16.53 6.90
N LYS A 923 -13.01 -17.04 8.08
CA LYS A 923 -12.07 -17.74 8.96
C LYS A 923 -11.97 -19.20 8.54
N PHE A 924 -10.80 -19.58 8.04
CA PHE A 924 -10.43 -20.96 7.79
C PHE A 924 -9.58 -21.44 8.96
N SER A 925 -9.97 -22.55 9.59
CA SER A 925 -9.34 -23.05 10.81
C SER A 925 -8.79 -24.47 10.59
N GLY A 926 -7.69 -24.79 11.26
CA GLY A 926 -7.12 -26.12 11.28
C GLY A 926 -7.97 -27.06 12.12
N THR A 927 -8.89 -27.79 11.48
CA THR A 927 -9.79 -28.74 12.16
C THR A 927 -9.08 -30.07 12.48
N ARG A 928 -9.85 -31.09 12.88
CA ARG A 928 -9.37 -32.48 12.95
C ARG A 928 -8.87 -32.99 11.59
N HIS A 929 -9.35 -32.47 10.45
CA HIS A 929 -8.90 -32.87 9.11
C HIS A 929 -7.40 -32.71 8.91
N ALA A 930 -6.83 -31.61 9.41
CA ALA A 930 -5.41 -31.31 9.27
C ALA A 930 -4.50 -32.36 9.93
N VAL A 931 -4.94 -32.97 11.03
CA VAL A 931 -4.15 -33.82 11.94
C VAL A 931 -4.70 -35.24 12.09
N ASP A 932 -5.66 -35.64 11.25
CA ASP A 932 -6.20 -37.00 11.21
C ASP A 932 -5.17 -38.01 10.65
N ASN A 933 -5.45 -39.30 10.86
CA ASN A 933 -4.63 -40.42 10.40
C ASN A 933 -5.33 -41.27 9.31
N GLY A 934 -6.40 -40.76 8.70
CA GLY A 934 -7.24 -41.47 7.73
C GLY A 934 -8.52 -42.08 8.32
N THR A 935 -8.73 -41.99 9.63
CA THR A 935 -9.89 -42.61 10.31
C THR A 935 -11.17 -41.78 10.15
N MET A 936 -11.05 -40.45 10.16
CA MET A 936 -12.17 -39.52 9.98
C MET A 936 -12.23 -38.95 8.55
N TYR A 937 -11.07 -38.77 7.92
CA TYR A 937 -10.87 -38.12 6.62
C TYR A 937 -10.00 -39.02 5.73
N PRO A 938 -10.61 -39.88 4.86
CA PRO A 938 -9.88 -40.94 4.15
C PRO A 938 -8.72 -40.48 3.25
N ASP A 939 -8.75 -39.22 2.78
CA ASP A 939 -7.68 -38.58 2.02
C ASP A 939 -6.38 -38.37 2.83
N THR A 940 -6.48 -38.36 4.17
CA THR A 940 -5.34 -38.21 5.09
C THR A 940 -4.64 -39.53 5.44
N SER A 941 -5.18 -40.67 5.01
CA SER A 941 -4.63 -42.01 5.30
C SER A 941 -3.17 -42.20 4.87
N CYS A 942 -2.71 -41.48 3.85
CA CYS A 942 -1.31 -41.49 3.40
C CYS A 942 -0.31 -40.78 4.35
N LEU A 943 -0.76 -40.23 5.49
CA LEU A 943 0.11 -39.73 6.56
C LEU A 943 0.70 -40.86 7.42
N CYS A 944 0.14 -42.08 7.36
CA CYS A 944 0.63 -43.23 8.11
C CYS A 944 1.89 -43.83 7.49
N VAL A 945 3.05 -43.42 8.02
CA VAL A 945 4.37 -43.86 7.59
C VAL A 945 4.56 -45.38 7.77
N ASP A 946 4.94 -46.07 6.69
CA ASP A 946 5.20 -47.53 6.66
C ASP A 946 4.03 -48.38 7.21
N GLY A 947 2.80 -47.92 6.97
CA GLY A 947 1.56 -48.55 7.46
C GLY A 947 1.32 -48.38 8.96
N LYS A 948 2.14 -47.59 9.67
CA LYS A 948 2.08 -47.41 11.13
C LYS A 948 1.50 -46.05 11.49
N CYS A 949 0.17 -45.98 11.52
CA CYS A 949 -0.55 -44.85 12.10
C CYS A 949 -0.23 -44.68 13.60
N GLN A 950 -0.29 -43.44 14.10
CA GLN A 950 -0.54 -43.18 15.53
C GLN A 950 -2.01 -42.76 15.71
N PRO A 951 -2.58 -42.77 16.93
CA PRO A 951 -3.88 -42.15 17.21
C PRO A 951 -3.96 -40.70 16.69
N ALA A 952 -5.15 -40.26 16.28
CA ALA A 952 -5.33 -38.99 15.56
C ALA A 952 -4.88 -37.76 16.38
N GLY A 953 -4.46 -36.69 15.69
CA GLY A 953 -3.96 -35.45 16.31
C GLY A 953 -2.46 -35.22 16.21
N VAL A 954 -1.69 -36.19 15.71
CA VAL A 954 -0.23 -36.10 15.60
C VAL A 954 0.28 -36.57 14.23
N ILE A 955 1.24 -35.85 13.66
CA ILE A 955 1.80 -36.09 12.33
C ILE A 955 3.28 -36.44 12.46
N ASN A 956 3.72 -37.58 11.94
CA ASN A 956 5.14 -37.95 11.92
C ASN A 956 5.90 -37.11 10.89
N VAL A 957 6.79 -36.23 11.33
CA VAL A 957 7.64 -35.41 10.43
C VAL A 957 9.07 -35.94 10.31
N GLY A 958 9.39 -37.05 10.98
CA GLY A 958 10.73 -37.64 11.05
C GLY A 958 11.39 -37.85 9.68
N ARG A 959 10.65 -38.38 8.70
CA ARG A 959 11.16 -38.60 7.33
C ARG A 959 11.69 -37.34 6.64
N CYS A 960 11.20 -36.15 7.02
CA CYS A 960 11.68 -34.88 6.48
C CYS A 960 12.68 -34.16 7.40
N ASN A 961 12.84 -34.64 8.64
CA ASN A 961 13.75 -34.09 9.64
C ASN A 961 14.73 -35.18 10.10
N PHE A 962 15.61 -35.61 9.19
CA PHE A 962 16.74 -36.53 9.43
C PHE A 962 16.38 -37.86 10.12
N ASN A 963 15.18 -38.38 9.82
CA ASN A 963 14.61 -39.61 10.39
C ASN A 963 14.49 -39.59 11.94
N THR A 964 14.32 -38.40 12.52
CA THR A 964 14.13 -38.21 13.97
C THR A 964 12.76 -38.68 14.46
N SER A 965 12.63 -39.01 15.74
CA SER A 965 11.35 -39.35 16.38
C SER A 965 10.44 -38.13 16.65
N ILE A 966 10.48 -37.10 15.79
CA ILE A 966 9.74 -35.84 15.98
C ILE A 966 8.38 -35.88 15.27
N TYR A 967 7.36 -35.41 15.99
CA TYR A 967 5.96 -35.37 15.55
C TYR A 967 5.35 -33.99 15.81
N MET A 968 4.48 -33.54 14.92
CA MET A 968 3.79 -32.25 15.04
C MET A 968 2.32 -32.45 15.45
N SER A 969 1.81 -31.61 16.34
CA SER A 969 0.40 -31.54 16.75
C SER A 969 -0.03 -30.08 16.90
N TYR A 970 -1.29 -29.82 17.26
CA TYR A 970 -1.65 -28.53 17.86
C TYR A 970 -1.12 -28.41 19.30
N PRO A 971 -1.01 -27.18 19.86
CA PRO A 971 -0.59 -26.97 21.24
C PRO A 971 -1.46 -27.69 22.25
N HIS A 972 -0.83 -28.21 23.31
CA HIS A 972 -1.44 -29.02 24.37
C HIS A 972 -2.25 -30.21 23.84
N PHE A 973 -1.88 -30.77 22.69
CA PHE A 973 -2.63 -31.82 21.98
C PHE A 973 -4.11 -31.45 21.71
N TYR A 974 -4.41 -30.17 21.47
CA TYR A 974 -5.73 -29.73 21.05
C TYR A 974 -6.22 -30.52 19.81
N LEU A 975 -7.50 -30.92 19.81
CA LEU A 975 -8.16 -31.79 18.82
C LEU A 975 -7.53 -33.20 18.61
N ALA A 976 -6.60 -33.64 19.45
CA ALA A 976 -6.04 -34.99 19.37
C ALA A 976 -6.94 -36.06 20.03
N ASP A 977 -6.46 -37.30 19.99
CA ASP A 977 -6.96 -38.44 20.75
C ASP A 977 -6.68 -38.27 22.26
N PRO A 978 -7.64 -38.56 23.16
CA PRO A 978 -7.46 -38.43 24.61
C PRO A 978 -6.24 -39.15 25.18
N ILE A 979 -5.76 -40.23 24.55
CA ILE A 979 -4.62 -41.03 25.03
C ILE A 979 -3.34 -40.21 25.27
N TYR A 980 -3.14 -39.12 24.51
CA TYR A 980 -1.97 -38.25 24.69
C TYR A 980 -2.05 -37.37 25.94
N LEU A 981 -3.26 -37.01 26.36
CA LEU A 981 -3.52 -36.25 27.58
C LEU A 981 -3.62 -37.17 28.80
N GLU A 982 -4.20 -38.36 28.64
CA GLU A 982 -4.28 -39.37 29.70
C GLU A 982 -2.88 -39.84 30.15
N ALA A 983 -1.89 -39.87 29.24
CA ALA A 983 -0.52 -40.28 29.50
C ALA A 983 0.36 -39.24 30.24
N LEU A 984 -0.08 -37.98 30.35
CA LEU A 984 0.75 -36.86 30.82
C LEU A 984 0.02 -36.03 31.90
N ASP A 985 0.76 -35.24 32.68
CA ASP A 985 0.19 -34.22 33.56
C ASP A 985 0.71 -32.81 33.19
N GLY A 986 -0.15 -31.80 33.33
CA GLY A 986 0.21 -30.37 33.16
C GLY A 986 -0.20 -29.72 31.82
N LEU A 987 -0.77 -30.48 30.87
CA LEU A 987 -1.28 -29.95 29.60
C LEU A 987 -2.77 -29.55 29.69
N GLN A 988 -3.14 -28.45 29.04
CA GLN A 988 -4.49 -27.86 29.07
C GLN A 988 -4.92 -27.36 27.67
N PRO A 989 -5.65 -28.15 26.87
CA PRO A 989 -6.07 -27.76 25.52
C PRO A 989 -7.25 -26.78 25.50
N GLU A 990 -6.97 -25.48 25.45
CA GLU A 990 -7.95 -24.41 25.25
C GLU A 990 -8.09 -24.02 23.76
N LYS A 991 -9.32 -24.00 23.22
CA LYS A 991 -9.57 -23.66 21.80
C LYS A 991 -9.06 -22.26 21.46
N GLU A 992 -9.39 -21.28 22.29
CA GLU A 992 -9.16 -19.85 22.06
C GLU A 992 -7.67 -19.45 22.04
N LYS A 993 -6.79 -20.37 22.48
CA LYS A 993 -5.33 -20.22 22.46
C LYS A 993 -4.64 -21.17 21.48
N HIS A 994 -5.23 -22.34 21.23
CA HIS A 994 -4.55 -23.46 20.55
C HIS A 994 -5.19 -23.87 19.22
N GLU A 995 -6.30 -23.26 18.80
CA GLU A 995 -6.77 -23.36 17.41
C GLU A 995 -5.85 -22.59 16.46
N PHE A 996 -5.41 -23.23 15.38
CA PHE A 996 -4.71 -22.57 14.29
C PHE A 996 -5.72 -22.02 13.28
N PHE A 997 -5.63 -20.74 12.89
CA PHE A 997 -6.56 -20.15 11.92
C PHE A 997 -5.98 -19.05 11.04
N MET A 998 -6.63 -18.87 9.88
CA MET A 998 -6.39 -17.80 8.92
C MET A 998 -7.73 -17.19 8.49
N ALA A 999 -7.98 -15.93 8.87
CA ALA A 999 -9.07 -15.13 8.36
C ALA A 999 -8.65 -14.44 7.06
N LEU A 1000 -9.32 -14.77 5.95
CA LEU A 1000 -8.98 -14.31 4.60
C LEU A 1000 -10.11 -13.41 4.05
N GLU A 1001 -9.77 -12.29 3.39
CA GLU A 1001 -10.77 -11.50 2.65
C GLU A 1001 -11.21 -12.29 1.40
N PRO A 1002 -12.50 -12.65 1.25
CA PRO A 1002 -12.92 -13.63 0.28
C PRO A 1002 -12.77 -13.19 -1.18
N ASN A 1003 -12.90 -11.90 -1.49
CA ASN A 1003 -12.77 -11.44 -2.87
C ASN A 1003 -11.31 -11.47 -3.34
N ALA A 1004 -10.34 -11.13 -2.48
CA ALA A 1004 -8.92 -10.96 -2.84
C ALA A 1004 -8.00 -12.12 -2.42
N GLY A 1005 -8.41 -12.98 -1.49
CA GLY A 1005 -7.54 -14.05 -0.99
C GLY A 1005 -6.40 -13.56 -0.09
N VAL A 1006 -6.57 -12.38 0.53
CA VAL A 1006 -5.53 -11.74 1.37
C VAL A 1006 -5.79 -12.06 2.85
N PRO A 1007 -4.77 -12.49 3.63
CA PRO A 1007 -4.91 -12.71 5.07
C PRO A 1007 -5.13 -11.40 5.83
N MET A 1008 -6.11 -11.41 6.74
CA MET A 1008 -6.55 -10.29 7.57
C MET A 1008 -6.16 -10.47 9.05
N ASP A 1009 -6.27 -11.70 9.57
CA ASP A 1009 -5.91 -12.07 10.94
C ASP A 1009 -5.48 -13.56 10.94
N VAL A 1010 -4.28 -13.87 11.42
CA VAL A 1010 -3.65 -15.21 11.41
C VAL A 1010 -3.07 -15.49 12.78
N GLY A 1011 -3.31 -16.67 13.35
CA GLY A 1011 -2.86 -16.99 14.70
C GLY A 1011 -3.01 -18.46 15.08
N GLY A 1012 -2.54 -18.79 16.29
CA GLY A 1012 -2.36 -20.16 16.73
C GLY A 1012 -1.06 -20.76 16.16
N GLY A 1013 -0.71 -21.94 16.65
CA GLY A 1013 0.61 -22.51 16.44
C GLY A 1013 0.62 -24.01 16.26
N PHE A 1014 1.83 -24.57 16.24
CA PHE A 1014 2.07 -26.02 16.21
C PHE A 1014 3.06 -26.43 17.30
N GLN A 1015 2.84 -27.61 17.86
CA GLN A 1015 3.63 -28.23 18.92
C GLN A 1015 4.55 -29.30 18.34
N ALA A 1016 5.83 -29.23 18.70
CA ALA A 1016 6.81 -30.26 18.45
C ALA A 1016 6.82 -31.25 19.63
N ASN A 1017 6.67 -32.53 19.32
CA ASN A 1017 6.62 -33.64 20.26
C ASN A 1017 7.69 -34.68 19.90
N TYR A 1018 8.09 -35.49 20.87
CA TYR A 1018 9.06 -36.56 20.70
C TYR A 1018 8.48 -37.91 21.11
N MET A 1019 8.55 -38.90 20.22
CA MET A 1019 8.18 -40.28 20.54
C MET A 1019 9.35 -40.99 21.23
N MET A 1020 9.23 -41.18 22.54
CA MET A 1020 10.10 -42.04 23.33
C MET A 1020 9.65 -43.50 23.15
N GLU A 1021 10.60 -44.41 22.93
CA GLU A 1021 10.33 -45.84 22.79
C GLU A 1021 11.39 -46.67 23.54
N PRO A 1022 11.05 -47.84 24.10
CA PRO A 1022 12.05 -48.70 24.72
C PRO A 1022 13.12 -49.13 23.71
N VAL A 1023 14.38 -49.15 24.14
CA VAL A 1023 15.53 -49.63 23.35
C VAL A 1023 16.13 -50.86 24.05
N PRO A 1024 15.71 -52.09 23.68
CA PRO A 1024 16.30 -53.31 24.20
C PRO A 1024 17.82 -53.35 24.04
N GLY A 1025 18.52 -53.86 25.05
CA GLY A 1025 19.99 -53.92 25.09
C GLY A 1025 20.68 -52.66 25.63
N VAL A 1026 20.08 -51.47 25.52
CA VAL A 1026 20.66 -50.20 26.01
C VAL A 1026 20.04 -49.82 27.37
N ALA A 1027 20.73 -50.07 28.48
CA ALA A 1027 20.15 -50.05 29.82
C ALA A 1027 19.45 -48.74 30.21
N LEU A 1028 20.01 -47.58 29.81
CA LEU A 1028 19.42 -46.25 29.99
C LEU A 1028 18.00 -46.10 29.39
N TYR A 1029 17.68 -46.84 28.33
CA TYR A 1029 16.39 -46.78 27.63
C TYR A 1029 15.68 -48.14 27.55
N ALA A 1030 16.18 -49.18 28.22
CA ALA A 1030 15.61 -50.53 28.15
C ALA A 1030 14.26 -50.69 28.88
N ARG A 1031 13.89 -49.72 29.73
CA ARG A 1031 12.66 -49.72 30.54
C ARG A 1031 11.87 -48.40 30.46
N VAL A 1032 12.08 -47.57 29.44
CA VAL A 1032 11.21 -46.38 29.24
C VAL A 1032 9.91 -46.83 28.55
N PRO A 1033 8.73 -46.32 28.97
CA PRO A 1033 7.49 -46.63 28.29
C PRO A 1033 7.48 -46.01 26.88
N ARG A 1034 6.65 -46.58 25.98
CA ARG A 1034 6.36 -45.96 24.69
C ARG A 1034 5.40 -44.78 24.90
N ILE A 1035 5.93 -43.57 24.86
CA ILE A 1035 5.19 -42.35 25.24
C ILE A 1035 5.56 -41.14 24.38
N MET A 1036 4.61 -40.25 24.21
CA MET A 1036 4.76 -39.03 23.41
C MET A 1036 4.98 -37.84 24.35
N LEU A 1037 6.17 -37.23 24.28
CA LEU A 1037 6.59 -36.17 25.20
C LEU A 1037 6.60 -34.81 24.47
N PRO A 1038 5.92 -33.77 24.98
CA PRO A 1038 5.95 -32.44 24.38
C PRO A 1038 7.33 -31.79 24.58
N LEU A 1039 7.81 -31.03 23.59
CA LEU A 1039 9.09 -30.30 23.65
C LEU A 1039 8.88 -28.79 23.75
N MET A 1040 8.15 -28.26 22.76
CA MET A 1040 7.78 -26.84 22.66
C MET A 1040 6.54 -26.71 21.77
N TRP A 1041 5.85 -25.57 21.83
CA TRP A 1041 5.02 -25.10 20.74
C TRP A 1041 5.39 -23.67 20.36
N ALA A 1042 5.06 -23.27 19.13
CA ALA A 1042 5.27 -21.92 18.66
C ALA A 1042 4.12 -21.45 17.76
N GLU A 1043 3.76 -20.18 17.88
CA GLU A 1043 2.82 -19.50 16.98
C GLU A 1043 3.47 -18.30 16.26
N GLU A 1044 2.86 -17.89 15.16
CA GLU A 1044 3.18 -16.67 14.44
C GLU A 1044 1.90 -15.82 14.33
N ARG A 1045 1.75 -14.82 15.22
CA ARG A 1045 0.53 -14.03 15.32
C ARG A 1045 0.63 -12.77 14.46
N VAL A 1046 -0.21 -12.68 13.44
CA VAL A 1046 -0.21 -11.58 12.46
C VAL A 1046 -1.61 -11.01 12.29
N ARG A 1047 -1.76 -9.69 12.43
CA ARG A 1047 -3.03 -8.99 12.21
C ARG A 1047 -2.79 -7.76 11.34
N VAL A 1048 -3.64 -7.58 10.34
CA VAL A 1048 -3.59 -6.45 9.41
C VAL A 1048 -3.95 -5.15 10.14
N SER A 1049 -3.18 -4.08 9.90
CA SER A 1049 -3.45 -2.76 10.48
C SER A 1049 -4.70 -2.11 9.87
N GLU A 1050 -5.30 -1.16 10.58
CA GLU A 1050 -6.52 -0.46 10.13
C GLU A 1050 -6.36 0.24 8.77
N GLU A 1051 -5.14 0.65 8.42
CA GLU A 1051 -4.83 1.32 7.15
C GLU A 1051 -4.83 0.35 5.96
N ILE A 1052 -4.20 -0.80 6.15
CA ILE A 1052 -4.13 -1.85 5.14
C ILE A 1052 -5.52 -2.49 5.01
N ALA A 1053 -6.23 -2.68 6.12
CA ALA A 1053 -7.63 -3.10 6.13
C ALA A 1053 -8.54 -2.09 5.40
N ALA A 1054 -8.41 -0.78 5.66
CA ALA A 1054 -9.17 0.24 4.94
C ALA A 1054 -8.87 0.24 3.43
N SER A 1055 -7.60 0.00 3.05
CA SER A 1055 -7.17 -0.12 1.66
C SER A 1055 -7.76 -1.35 0.97
N ILE A 1056 -7.76 -2.51 1.64
CA ILE A 1056 -8.43 -3.74 1.20
C ILE A 1056 -9.96 -3.54 1.12
N GLY A 1057 -10.55 -2.80 2.06
CA GLY A 1057 -11.98 -2.46 2.10
C GLY A 1057 -12.49 -1.67 0.89
N LEU A 1058 -11.60 -1.05 0.10
CA LEU A 1058 -11.95 -0.46 -1.19
C LEU A 1058 -12.34 -1.53 -2.24
N VAL A 1059 -11.85 -2.77 -2.13
CA VAL A 1059 -12.14 -3.84 -3.09
C VAL A 1059 -13.61 -4.27 -3.04
N PRO A 1060 -14.20 -4.63 -1.87
CA PRO A 1060 -15.65 -4.83 -1.75
C PRO A 1060 -16.48 -3.60 -2.16
N LEU A 1061 -16.00 -2.38 -1.87
CA LEU A 1061 -16.69 -1.15 -2.25
C LEU A 1061 -16.79 -0.98 -3.78
N ILE A 1062 -15.73 -1.32 -4.53
CA ILE A 1062 -15.76 -1.27 -6.00
C ILE A 1062 -16.70 -2.36 -6.57
N VAL A 1063 -16.70 -3.56 -5.98
CA VAL A 1063 -17.64 -4.63 -6.37
C VAL A 1063 -19.09 -4.18 -6.15
N MET A 1064 -19.38 -3.62 -4.98
CA MET A 1064 -20.68 -3.03 -4.62
C MET A 1064 -21.09 -1.90 -5.58
N LEU A 1065 -20.20 -0.97 -5.90
CA LEU A 1065 -20.47 0.12 -6.84
C LEU A 1065 -20.81 -0.41 -8.26
N GLY A 1066 -20.17 -1.48 -8.70
CA GLY A 1066 -20.52 -2.15 -9.96
C GLY A 1066 -21.88 -2.85 -9.94
N GLN A 1067 -22.25 -3.49 -8.82
CA GLN A 1067 -23.60 -4.03 -8.62
C GLN A 1067 -24.66 -2.92 -8.59
N ILE A 1068 -24.39 -1.80 -7.92
CA ILE A 1068 -25.27 -0.61 -7.88
C ILE A 1068 -25.41 -0.01 -9.29
N PHE A 1069 -24.32 0.15 -10.03
CA PHE A 1069 -24.34 0.63 -11.42
C PHE A 1069 -25.15 -0.31 -12.34
N THR A 1070 -25.00 -1.62 -12.15
CA THR A 1070 -25.80 -2.64 -12.84
C THR A 1070 -27.29 -2.52 -12.50
N GLY A 1071 -27.63 -2.32 -11.23
CA GLY A 1071 -29.00 -2.02 -10.78
C GLY A 1071 -29.57 -0.74 -11.40
N ILE A 1072 -28.75 0.32 -11.52
CA ILE A 1072 -29.12 1.58 -12.18
C ILE A 1072 -29.35 1.38 -13.68
N LEU A 1073 -28.55 0.57 -14.37
CA LEU A 1073 -28.76 0.22 -15.78
C LEU A 1073 -30.07 -0.56 -15.99
N LEU A 1074 -30.34 -1.55 -15.13
CA LEU A 1074 -31.58 -2.34 -15.17
C LEU A 1074 -32.81 -1.46 -14.87
N ALA A 1075 -32.76 -0.68 -13.80
CA ALA A 1075 -33.86 0.22 -13.41
C ALA A 1075 -34.08 1.34 -14.43
N GLY A 1076 -33.02 1.97 -14.93
CA GLY A 1076 -33.09 2.99 -15.98
C GLY A 1076 -33.60 2.43 -17.31
N GLY A 1077 -33.18 1.21 -17.66
CA GLY A 1077 -33.68 0.45 -18.79
C GLY A 1077 -35.19 0.16 -18.67
N LEU A 1078 -35.63 -0.39 -17.54
CA LEU A 1078 -37.04 -0.64 -17.21
C LEU A 1078 -37.88 0.65 -17.19
N ILE A 1079 -37.34 1.77 -16.71
CA ILE A 1079 -38.02 3.07 -16.79
C ILE A 1079 -38.15 3.49 -18.27
N CYS A 1080 -37.11 3.37 -19.08
CA CYS A 1080 -37.18 3.72 -20.51
C CYS A 1080 -38.18 2.83 -21.29
N THR A 1081 -38.25 1.53 -21.00
CA THR A 1081 -39.16 0.59 -21.68
C THR A 1081 -40.59 0.61 -21.13
N CYS A 1082 -40.81 0.80 -19.83
CA CYS A 1082 -42.15 0.70 -19.21
C CYS A 1082 -42.80 2.06 -18.93
N TRP A 1083 -42.06 3.10 -18.55
CA TRP A 1083 -42.63 4.44 -18.27
C TRP A 1083 -43.08 5.15 -19.55
N TYR A 1084 -42.40 4.92 -20.68
CA TYR A 1084 -42.74 5.59 -21.93
C TYR A 1084 -44.08 5.12 -22.53
N PRO A 1085 -44.36 3.80 -22.65
CA PRO A 1085 -45.63 3.32 -23.20
C PRO A 1085 -46.82 3.53 -22.24
N THR A 1086 -46.66 3.31 -20.93
CA THR A 1086 -47.74 3.52 -19.94
C THR A 1086 -48.21 4.98 -19.89
N ARG A 1087 -47.27 5.94 -20.01
CA ARG A 1087 -47.56 7.37 -20.15
C ARG A 1087 -48.20 7.77 -21.48
N GLN A 1088 -48.17 6.87 -22.47
CA GLN A 1088 -48.87 7.04 -23.75
C GLN A 1088 -50.25 6.39 -23.73
N LEU A 1089 -50.39 5.19 -23.15
CA LEU A 1089 -51.68 4.53 -22.87
C LEU A 1089 -52.60 5.42 -22.03
N THR A 1090 -52.12 5.96 -20.90
CA THR A 1090 -52.90 6.89 -20.06
C THR A 1090 -53.36 8.15 -20.80
N ARG A 1091 -52.60 8.64 -21.79
CA ARG A 1091 -53.00 9.75 -22.66
C ARG A 1091 -54.01 9.36 -23.76
N LEU A 1092 -54.07 8.09 -24.13
CA LEU A 1092 -55.03 7.53 -25.09
C LEU A 1092 -56.33 7.08 -24.40
N CYS A 1093 -56.27 6.66 -23.14
CA CYS A 1093 -57.46 6.38 -22.33
C CYS A 1093 -58.23 7.67 -21.99
N HIS A 1094 -57.53 8.76 -21.68
CA HIS A 1094 -58.10 10.12 -21.55
C HIS A 1094 -58.33 10.84 -22.89
N SER A 1095 -58.45 10.11 -24.00
CA SER A 1095 -58.87 10.65 -25.30
C SER A 1095 -60.31 10.20 -25.58
N ASP A 1096 -61.21 11.16 -25.75
CA ASP A 1096 -62.64 10.89 -25.97
C ASP A 1096 -62.98 10.47 -27.40
N ASP A 1097 -62.02 10.47 -28.34
CA ASP A 1097 -62.23 10.02 -29.72
C ASP A 1097 -62.44 8.48 -29.79
N PRO A 1098 -63.63 7.99 -30.18
CA PRO A 1098 -63.92 6.56 -30.25
C PRO A 1098 -63.19 5.86 -31.40
N LYS A 1099 -62.78 6.57 -32.46
CA LYS A 1099 -62.13 5.97 -33.64
C LYS A 1099 -60.71 5.52 -33.32
N ALA A 1100 -60.02 6.20 -32.40
CA ALA A 1100 -58.72 5.78 -31.91
C ALA A 1100 -58.79 4.40 -31.22
N LYS A 1101 -59.79 4.20 -30.35
CA LYS A 1101 -59.99 2.95 -29.57
C LYS A 1101 -60.29 1.75 -30.48
N ALA A 1102 -61.12 1.93 -31.50
CA ALA A 1102 -61.43 0.86 -32.47
C ALA A 1102 -60.23 0.42 -33.34
N SER A 1103 -59.26 1.31 -33.58
CA SER A 1103 -58.10 1.01 -34.44
C SER A 1103 -57.12 -0.02 -33.87
N MET A 1104 -57.11 -0.18 -32.54
CA MET A 1104 -56.08 -0.97 -31.83
C MET A 1104 -56.41 -2.47 -31.72
N LEU A 1105 -57.66 -2.86 -32.00
CA LEU A 1105 -58.16 -4.25 -31.88
C LEU A 1105 -57.99 -5.11 -33.15
N ARG A 1106 -57.31 -4.61 -34.19
CA ARG A 1106 -57.19 -5.31 -35.49
C ARG A 1106 -55.93 -6.16 -35.77
N PRO A 1107 -54.78 -6.07 -35.06
CA PRO A 1107 -53.61 -6.88 -35.35
C PRO A 1107 -53.47 -8.11 -34.42
N LEU A 1108 -54.50 -8.96 -34.32
CA LEU A 1108 -54.45 -10.22 -33.54
C LEU A 1108 -55.14 -11.42 -34.19
N THR A 1109 -55.67 -11.30 -35.42
CA THR A 1109 -56.50 -12.35 -36.07
C THR A 1109 -56.04 -12.75 -37.47
N THR A 1110 -54.79 -12.44 -37.85
CA THR A 1110 -54.29 -12.62 -39.24
C THR A 1110 -52.88 -13.23 -39.36
N PHE A 1111 -52.59 -14.27 -38.57
CA PHE A 1111 -51.55 -15.28 -38.89
C PHE A 1111 -51.94 -16.61 -38.25
N GLY A 1112 -52.46 -17.57 -39.03
CA GLY A 1112 -52.98 -18.82 -38.46
C GLY A 1112 -53.66 -19.84 -39.39
N ALA A 1113 -53.55 -19.73 -40.72
CA ALA A 1113 -53.99 -20.77 -41.67
C ALA A 1113 -53.25 -20.58 -43.02
N GLY A 1114 -52.81 -21.61 -43.74
CA GLY A 1114 -52.68 -23.03 -43.36
C GLY A 1114 -52.50 -23.93 -44.59
N VAL A 1115 -51.62 -24.95 -44.52
CA VAL A 1115 -51.49 -26.05 -45.50
C VAL A 1115 -51.12 -27.34 -44.74
N SER A 1116 -51.66 -28.47 -45.15
CA SER A 1116 -51.56 -29.75 -44.41
C SER A 1116 -51.60 -31.00 -45.31
N THR A 1117 -50.62 -31.89 -45.15
CA THR A 1117 -50.59 -33.32 -45.52
C THR A 1117 -49.43 -33.95 -44.71
N ALA A 1118 -49.61 -34.99 -43.90
CA ALA A 1118 -49.80 -36.42 -44.24
C ALA A 1118 -48.57 -37.03 -44.94
N SER A 1119 -48.01 -38.20 -44.53
CA SER A 1119 -48.48 -39.24 -43.59
C SER A 1119 -47.35 -40.18 -43.09
N ALA A 1120 -47.49 -40.80 -41.90
CA ALA A 1120 -46.98 -42.15 -41.54
C ALA A 1120 -47.37 -42.59 -40.10
N THR A 1121 -47.82 -43.84 -39.92
CA THR A 1121 -48.05 -44.61 -38.67
C THR A 1121 -47.92 -46.11 -39.00
N PRO A 1122 -47.48 -47.03 -38.09
CA PRO A 1122 -48.22 -47.56 -36.90
C PRO A 1122 -47.43 -47.40 -35.56
N ALA A 1123 -47.95 -47.54 -34.32
CA ALA A 1123 -48.82 -48.52 -33.63
C ALA A 1123 -48.05 -49.80 -33.13
N VAL A 1124 -48.30 -50.44 -31.96
CA VAL A 1124 -49.26 -50.21 -30.85
C VAL A 1124 -48.92 -51.03 -29.56
N GLN A 1125 -49.46 -50.65 -28.38
CA GLN A 1125 -49.56 -51.42 -27.08
C GLN A 1125 -48.22 -51.82 -26.36
N GLN A 1126 -48.14 -52.10 -25.04
CA GLN A 1126 -49.10 -52.17 -23.90
C GLN A 1126 -48.66 -51.15 -22.80
N LEU A 1127 -49.49 -50.42 -22.03
CA LEU A 1127 -50.58 -50.76 -21.08
C LEU A 1127 -50.09 -51.57 -19.86
N PHE A 1128 -50.25 -51.15 -18.59
CA PHE A 1128 -51.09 -50.14 -17.92
C PHE A 1128 -50.23 -49.20 -16.99
N ARG A 1129 -50.66 -48.39 -15.99
CA ARG A 1129 -51.96 -48.23 -15.28
C ARG A 1129 -52.33 -46.80 -14.79
N GLN A 1130 -52.22 -46.51 -13.48
CA GLN A 1130 -52.88 -45.40 -12.73
C GLN A 1130 -51.92 -44.92 -11.59
N THR A 1131 -52.03 -43.73 -10.95
CA THR A 1131 -53.25 -42.99 -10.57
C THR A 1131 -53.05 -41.46 -10.36
N ALA A 1132 -54.01 -40.67 -10.85
CA ALA A 1132 -54.51 -39.32 -10.46
C ALA A 1132 -53.63 -38.16 -9.88
N ASN A 1133 -53.85 -36.97 -10.45
CA ASN A 1133 -54.00 -35.62 -9.82
C ASN A 1133 -52.80 -34.96 -9.07
N GLN A 1134 -52.65 -33.61 -9.02
CA GLN A 1134 -53.30 -32.49 -9.73
C GLN A 1134 -52.36 -31.26 -9.82
N ASN A 1135 -52.81 -30.16 -10.45
CA ASN A 1135 -51.99 -28.98 -10.76
C ASN A 1135 -51.94 -27.88 -9.66
N GLU A 1136 -50.91 -27.04 -9.78
CA GLU A 1136 -50.93 -25.56 -9.75
C GLU A 1136 -50.62 -24.74 -8.48
N ARG A 1137 -49.88 -23.63 -8.73
CA ARG A 1137 -49.89 -22.27 -8.09
C ARG A 1137 -48.84 -21.84 -7.03
N VAL A 1138 -48.02 -20.88 -7.49
CA VAL A 1138 -47.81 -19.51 -6.94
C VAL A 1138 -47.06 -19.37 -5.60
N GLY A 1139 -46.11 -18.39 -5.54
CA GLY A 1139 -45.82 -17.75 -4.26
C GLY A 1139 -44.50 -16.99 -4.07
N VAL A 1140 -44.09 -16.07 -4.95
CA VAL A 1140 -43.05 -15.09 -4.53
C VAL A 1140 -43.71 -14.04 -3.63
N ARG A 1141 -43.29 -13.97 -2.36
CA ARG A 1141 -43.66 -12.90 -1.42
C ARG A 1141 -42.42 -12.15 -0.95
N LEU A 1142 -42.58 -10.84 -0.79
CA LEU A 1142 -41.63 -9.99 -0.07
C LEU A 1142 -41.71 -10.32 1.43
N LEU A 1143 -40.57 -10.25 2.12
CA LEU A 1143 -40.52 -10.29 3.58
C LEU A 1143 -40.36 -8.86 4.11
N ASP A 1144 -41.39 -8.38 4.80
CA ASP A 1144 -41.38 -7.13 5.54
C ASP A 1144 -40.71 -7.29 6.91
N TYR A 1145 -40.18 -6.19 7.43
CA TYR A 1145 -39.46 -6.13 8.70
C TYR A 1145 -40.41 -5.90 9.89
N ARG A 1146 -40.50 -6.85 10.83
CA ARG A 1146 -41.14 -6.61 12.15
C ARG A 1146 -40.52 -7.44 13.29
N ARG A 1147 -40.83 -7.05 14.53
CA ARG A 1147 -39.99 -7.21 15.72
C ARG A 1147 -40.81 -7.56 16.97
N SER A 1148 -40.69 -8.80 17.45
CA SER A 1148 -41.29 -9.37 18.68
C SER A 1148 -40.92 -10.87 18.71
N SER A 1149 -40.61 -11.61 19.78
CA SER A 1149 -40.28 -11.43 21.22
C SER A 1149 -40.84 -12.68 21.93
N GLY A 1150 -40.05 -13.37 22.78
CA GLY A 1150 -40.33 -14.74 23.24
C GLY A 1150 -39.69 -15.76 22.29
N ILE A 1151 -38.92 -16.79 22.69
CA ILE A 1151 -38.84 -17.57 23.94
C ILE A 1151 -40.11 -18.36 24.26
N GLU A 1152 -40.08 -19.66 23.95
CA GLU A 1152 -40.34 -20.77 24.89
C GLU A 1152 -39.76 -22.06 24.27
N ASP A 1153 -38.98 -22.80 25.05
CA ASP A 1153 -38.48 -24.15 24.70
C ASP A 1153 -39.43 -25.21 25.27
N GLY A 1154 -39.46 -26.40 24.66
CA GLY A 1154 -40.33 -27.50 25.10
C GLY A 1154 -40.08 -28.78 24.31
N ASP A 1155 -39.20 -29.63 24.84
CA ASP A 1155 -39.01 -31.02 24.38
C ASP A 1155 -40.22 -31.90 24.77
N ASP A 1156 -40.34 -33.08 24.16
CA ASP A 1156 -41.24 -34.14 24.62
C ASP A 1156 -40.55 -35.51 24.50
N GLU A 1157 -40.80 -36.41 25.46
CA GLU A 1157 -39.86 -37.47 25.87
C GLU A 1157 -40.13 -38.87 25.29
N CYS A 1158 -39.09 -39.73 25.36
CA CYS A 1158 -39.19 -41.08 25.94
C CYS A 1158 -37.81 -41.50 26.53
N SER A 1159 -37.70 -42.07 27.74
CA SER A 1159 -38.74 -42.36 28.75
C SER A 1159 -38.17 -42.78 30.12
N GLY A 1160 -38.73 -42.23 31.22
CA GLY A 1160 -38.94 -42.94 32.50
C GLY A 1160 -37.88 -42.80 33.61
N GLY A 1161 -38.27 -42.24 34.78
CA GLY A 1161 -37.30 -42.02 35.89
C GLY A 1161 -37.79 -41.61 37.30
N ASN A 1162 -39.09 -41.74 37.67
CA ASN A 1162 -39.65 -41.67 39.04
C ASN A 1162 -39.32 -40.51 40.04
N THR A 1163 -40.39 -40.07 40.74
CA THR A 1163 -40.40 -39.50 42.12
C THR A 1163 -39.79 -38.11 42.44
N SER A 1164 -40.65 -37.10 42.25
CA SER A 1164 -41.21 -36.22 43.32
C SER A 1164 -40.41 -35.11 44.04
N THR A 1165 -40.98 -33.89 43.92
CA THR A 1165 -41.25 -32.86 44.96
C THR A 1165 -40.19 -31.83 45.43
N ASP A 1166 -40.52 -30.58 45.08
CA ASP A 1166 -40.71 -29.40 45.95
C ASP A 1166 -39.57 -28.41 46.30
N ARG A 1167 -39.83 -27.14 45.91
CA ARG A 1167 -39.67 -25.87 46.68
C ARG A 1167 -38.29 -25.22 46.82
N LEU A 1168 -38.17 -23.88 46.93
CA LEU A 1168 -38.99 -22.71 46.49
C LEU A 1168 -38.20 -21.39 46.79
N ILE A 1169 -38.78 -20.23 46.42
CA ILE A 1169 -38.65 -18.91 47.09
C ILE A 1169 -37.36 -18.06 46.87
N GLU A 1170 -37.56 -16.91 46.20
CA GLU A 1170 -37.13 -15.53 46.51
C GLU A 1170 -35.65 -15.14 46.79
N SER A 1171 -35.20 -13.89 46.58
CA SER A 1171 -35.64 -12.75 45.74
C SER A 1171 -34.57 -11.63 45.77
N ARG A 1172 -34.73 -10.57 44.94
CA ARG A 1172 -34.06 -9.24 45.04
C ARG A 1172 -32.53 -9.22 44.76
N SER A 1173 -31.89 -8.10 44.40
CA SER A 1173 -32.34 -6.82 43.77
C SER A 1173 -31.12 -5.99 43.34
N THR A 1174 -31.29 -5.12 42.33
CA THR A 1174 -30.54 -3.85 42.09
C THR A 1174 -29.00 -3.85 42.02
N ASP A 1175 -28.52 -3.74 40.77
CA ASP A 1175 -27.84 -2.53 40.24
C ASP A 1175 -26.44 -2.04 40.73
N VAL A 1176 -25.53 -2.04 39.75
CA VAL A 1176 -24.79 -0.85 39.23
C VAL A 1176 -23.35 -0.53 39.72
N ILE A 1177 -22.52 -0.09 38.73
CA ILE A 1177 -21.12 0.38 38.72
C ILE A 1177 -19.97 -0.68 38.65
N ILE A 1178 -19.53 -0.91 37.42
CA ILE A 1178 -18.15 -0.78 36.88
C ILE A 1178 -16.97 -1.02 37.85
N SER A 1179 -16.18 -2.05 37.53
CA SER A 1179 -14.70 -1.97 37.46
C SER A 1179 -14.20 -2.77 36.25
#